data_AF-W6VZF8-F1
#
_entry.id   AF-W6VZF8-F1
#
_cell.length_a   1.000
_cell.length_b   1.000
_cell.length_c   1.000
_cell.angle_alpha   90.00
_cell.angle_beta   90.00
_cell.angle_gamma   90.00
#
_symmetry.space_group_name_H-M   'P 1'
#
loop_
_entity.id
_entity.type
_entity.pdbx_description
1 polymer ?
#
loop_
_entity_poly.entity_id
_entity_poly.type
_entity_poly.pdbx_seq_one_letter_code
_entity_poly.pdbx_strand_id
1 'polypeptide(L)'
;MNDLIPRRRFLQTIGAAIATPIGCTRTTSVEDEESRPLPNTDFSETSADFVSGTLPFDTMKHFTRAFIPSIIKIVYIYGYYEAGDCPAFALFRLTAPPSPIEPWHKQTVDGGWWSYTNAANTNVRMFGARGLAMPADASINRTAIQNAINFKYTKGGGVVYAEGFFFIDDTIYRPSSVRLQGSVRHSVLREYGDTTNGVAHPISGTTFHTSGAGIPRLWTDESGNGSDALLRPLIAELGENGGVVDITLQTTRDASSWDIGLHICGVSRGFYSRLDIRGAWRKSACRMDATWGRDNPRMMALSHLPTWFDRDYAAIYDYGLTNNLFDFCRFEGACAFMVESGPNRAFAVNGISDTQLRACEFYHDNSAETRRYRETDGALIRLNYRLHTRISAQGLSFETCRYDDSGIWVFDIDHWSNLDAIGGRQFAETSNAWFSYQTEQGVPEYRARGRIRTTINTTRNRGDMLRFNGEFFCNISAVAADDDDNVRPRDWIPRAEAGKRIEFVGPGINNTFDFLSDGENGAVGLVLRSWRSEGRITLQSMDRNQLNSWGYFAANENLWGTAYDQRWSAGVVTFYRDDLAFLAFNGTNLISKPVYDDTTAEGANISVTSDGRLRRTSSALKYKRNIRNIPSDLSDRIMRLRPVLFNSTNKGDDPEKDFFGAIPDQAAEIGLDVLVRRTPPTEENPQGDIEDFDYAHGWLLLLDKVAKEFEQIDARLRALENRA
;
A
#
# COMPACT_ATOMS: atom_id res chain seq x y z
N MET A 1 32.31 -18.83 -32.25
CA MET A 1 32.39 -17.44 -32.75
C MET A 1 31.45 -16.63 -31.87
N ASN A 2 31.85 -16.28 -30.65
CA ASN A 2 32.76 -15.17 -30.31
C ASN A 2 32.30 -13.88 -30.99
N ASP A 3 31.60 -12.98 -30.30
CA ASP A 3 32.27 -11.95 -29.52
C ASP A 3 31.31 -11.16 -28.61
N LEU A 4 31.73 -11.05 -27.35
CA LEU A 4 31.18 -10.19 -26.30
C LEU A 4 31.70 -8.76 -26.51
N ILE A 5 30.79 -7.77 -26.58
CA ILE A 5 31.14 -6.34 -26.52
C ILE A 5 30.91 -5.82 -25.10
N PRO A 6 31.92 -5.25 -24.41
CA PRO A 6 31.79 -4.78 -23.04
C PRO A 6 31.26 -3.33 -22.97
N ARG A 7 30.36 -3.09 -22.01
CA ARG A 7 29.84 -1.75 -21.66
C ARG A 7 30.93 -0.94 -20.95
N ARG A 8 31.36 0.17 -21.57
CA ARG A 8 32.18 1.23 -20.97
C ARG A 8 31.40 1.95 -19.86
N ARG A 9 31.95 2.00 -18.65
CA ARG A 9 31.54 2.93 -17.58
C ARG A 9 32.11 4.32 -17.86
N PHE A 10 31.24 5.32 -17.85
CA PHE A 10 31.62 6.73 -17.69
C PHE A 10 31.86 6.98 -16.20
N LEU A 11 33.12 7.23 -15.81
CA LEU A 11 33.47 7.82 -14.52
C LEU A 11 33.95 9.24 -14.81
N GLN A 12 33.16 10.22 -14.38
CA GLN A 12 33.53 11.62 -14.44
C GLN A 12 34.23 11.99 -13.13
N THR A 13 35.48 12.39 -13.28
CA THR A 13 36.40 12.85 -12.24
C THR A 13 35.91 14.16 -11.63
N ILE A 14 35.65 14.20 -10.33
CA ILE A 14 35.71 15.42 -9.52
C ILE A 14 36.84 15.21 -8.51
N GLY A 15 37.93 15.95 -8.69
CA GLY A 15 39.06 15.97 -7.77
C GLY A 15 38.68 16.70 -6.49
N ALA A 16 38.78 16.02 -5.36
CA ALA A 16 38.86 16.63 -4.05
C ALA A 16 40.25 16.33 -3.48
N ALA A 17 41.00 17.38 -3.19
CA ALA A 17 42.30 17.31 -2.54
C ALA A 17 42.14 16.73 -1.12
N ILE A 18 42.66 15.53 -0.91
CA ILE A 18 42.75 14.90 0.41
C ILE A 18 44.03 15.42 1.06
N ALA A 19 43.87 16.27 2.08
CA ALA A 19 44.91 16.53 3.05
C ALA A 19 45.07 15.29 3.94
N THR A 20 46.23 14.65 3.88
CA THR A 20 46.64 13.56 4.78
C THR A 20 46.68 14.03 6.23
N PRO A 21 46.02 13.34 7.19
CA PRO A 21 46.26 13.55 8.60
C PRO A 21 47.60 12.90 8.98
N ILE A 22 48.44 13.64 9.67
CA ILE A 22 49.66 13.15 10.30
C ILE A 22 49.24 12.17 11.40
N GLY A 23 49.47 10.87 11.16
CA GLY A 23 49.23 9.82 12.14
C GLY A 23 50.25 9.89 13.27
N CYS A 24 49.79 10.20 14.48
CA CYS A 24 50.54 9.95 15.71
C CYS A 24 50.03 8.63 16.31
N THR A 25 50.57 7.51 15.85
CA THR A 25 50.42 6.21 16.53
C THR A 25 51.47 6.12 17.62
N ARG A 26 51.05 6.29 18.88
CA ARG A 26 51.86 5.92 20.04
C ARG A 26 51.24 4.68 20.68
N THR A 27 51.87 3.52 20.43
CA THR A 27 51.62 2.28 21.17
C THR A 27 52.15 2.45 22.59
N THR A 28 51.24 2.50 23.58
CA THR A 28 51.59 2.33 24.99
C THR A 28 51.44 0.87 25.36
N SER A 29 52.56 0.17 25.50
CA SER A 29 52.64 -1.04 26.31
C SER A 29 52.51 -0.64 27.77
N VAL A 30 51.51 -1.22 28.44
CA VAL A 30 51.35 -1.13 29.89
C VAL A 30 52.30 -2.16 30.50
N GLU A 31 53.40 -1.67 31.08
CA GLU A 31 54.10 -2.40 32.14
C GLU A 31 54.01 -1.55 33.41
N ASP A 32 53.72 -2.25 34.50
CA ASP A 32 53.55 -1.73 35.86
C ASP A 32 54.77 -0.92 36.32
N GLU A 33 54.57 0.36 36.62
CA GLU A 33 55.51 1.10 37.47
C GLU A 33 54.76 1.74 38.64
N GLU A 34 55.19 1.34 39.83
CA GLU A 34 54.74 1.78 41.13
C GLU A 34 54.78 3.31 41.30
N SER A 35 53.80 3.77 42.08
CA SER A 35 53.68 5.08 42.73
C SER A 35 55.00 5.84 42.95
N ARG A 36 55.24 6.87 42.14
CA ARG A 36 56.05 8.03 42.54
C ARG A 36 55.18 9.29 42.54
N PRO A 37 55.22 10.12 43.60
CA PRO A 37 54.51 11.39 43.61
C PRO A 37 55.15 12.32 42.57
N LEU A 38 54.32 12.88 41.69
CA LEU A 38 54.74 13.89 40.72
C LEU A 38 55.36 15.10 41.45
N PRO A 39 56.48 15.65 40.96
CA PRO A 39 57.05 16.86 41.55
C PRO A 39 56.13 18.05 41.30
N ASN A 40 55.88 18.85 42.34
CA ASN A 40 55.32 20.19 42.22
C ASN A 40 56.28 21.04 41.36
N THR A 41 56.06 21.08 40.05
CA THR A 41 56.70 22.08 39.19
C THR A 41 55.93 23.38 39.32
N ASP A 42 56.54 24.31 40.04
CA ASP A 42 56.16 25.71 40.13
C ASP A 42 56.18 26.33 38.72
N PHE A 43 55.05 26.83 38.25
CA PHE A 43 54.85 27.39 36.90
C PHE A 43 55.34 28.85 36.78
N SER A 44 56.46 29.20 37.41
CA SER A 44 56.91 30.60 37.50
C SER A 44 57.79 31.10 36.35
N GLU A 45 58.15 30.28 35.34
CA GLU A 45 59.14 30.69 34.32
C GLU A 45 58.77 30.39 32.85
N THR A 46 57.59 30.84 32.40
CA THR A 46 57.32 31.03 30.96
C THR A 46 56.65 32.38 30.70
N SER A 47 57.42 33.47 30.79
CA SER A 47 56.95 34.85 30.59
C SER A 47 57.10 35.39 29.16
N ALA A 48 57.49 34.56 28.18
CA ALA A 48 57.87 35.04 26.85
C ALA A 48 56.76 35.03 25.78
N ASP A 49 55.63 34.33 25.98
CA ASP A 49 54.56 34.22 24.95
C ASP A 49 53.30 35.06 25.22
N PHE A 50 53.31 35.93 26.23
CA PHE A 50 52.17 36.79 26.58
C PHE A 50 51.79 37.85 25.53
N VAL A 51 52.60 38.04 24.49
CA VAL A 51 52.41 39.09 23.48
C VAL A 51 51.20 38.81 22.56
N SER A 52 50.71 37.57 22.51
CA SER A 52 49.53 37.21 21.70
C SER A 52 48.19 37.24 22.46
N GLY A 53 48.20 37.56 23.76
CA GLY A 53 46.96 37.67 24.57
C GLY A 53 46.16 36.38 24.74
N THR A 54 46.78 35.22 24.51
CA THR A 54 46.13 33.90 24.54
C THR A 54 46.78 33.01 25.61
N LEU A 55 45.97 32.44 26.52
CA LEU A 55 46.43 31.49 27.53
C LEU A 55 45.87 30.09 27.25
N PRO A 56 46.73 29.08 27.04
CA PRO A 56 46.29 27.70 26.83
C PRO A 56 46.08 26.96 28.16
N PHE A 57 45.07 26.08 28.19
CA PHE A 57 44.84 25.15 29.29
C PHE A 57 44.61 23.75 28.75
N ASP A 58 45.10 22.76 29.49
CA ASP A 58 44.95 21.35 29.11
C ASP A 58 43.53 20.83 29.39
N THR A 59 42.96 21.20 30.54
CA THR A 59 41.63 20.73 30.98
C THR A 59 40.76 21.88 31.52
N MET A 60 39.44 21.69 31.48
CA MET A 60 38.47 22.62 32.08
C MET A 60 38.70 22.79 33.60
N LYS A 61 39.17 21.74 34.27
CA LYS A 61 39.51 21.74 35.70
C LYS A 61 40.73 22.62 35.99
N HIS A 62 41.76 22.57 35.15
CA HIS A 62 42.90 23.47 35.27
C HIS A 62 42.47 24.92 35.03
N PHE A 63 41.70 25.16 33.97
CA PHE A 63 41.19 26.49 33.64
C PHE A 63 40.37 27.12 34.78
N THR A 64 39.38 26.41 35.35
CA THR A 64 38.53 26.95 36.43
C THR A 64 39.29 27.25 37.72
N ARG A 65 40.47 26.65 37.93
CA ARG A 65 41.36 26.90 39.06
C ARG A 65 42.39 28.01 38.81
N ALA A 66 42.51 28.49 37.58
CA ALA A 66 43.52 29.47 37.21
C ALA A 66 43.13 30.88 37.66
N PHE A 67 44.14 31.69 37.97
CA PHE A 67 44.02 33.14 38.07
C PHE A 67 44.33 33.75 36.70
N ILE A 68 43.34 34.38 36.06
CA ILE A 68 43.49 34.88 34.69
C ILE A 68 43.38 36.40 34.66
N PRO A 69 44.44 37.15 34.29
CA PRO A 69 44.39 38.61 34.26
C PRO A 69 43.22 39.18 33.43
N SER A 70 42.62 40.27 33.91
CA SER A 70 41.44 40.92 33.28
C SER A 70 41.65 41.41 31.85
N ILE A 71 42.91 41.59 31.45
CA ILE A 71 43.30 41.94 30.08
C ILE A 71 43.10 40.78 29.09
N ILE A 72 43.16 39.53 29.55
CA ILE A 72 42.93 38.35 28.72
C ILE A 72 41.43 38.19 28.46
N LYS A 73 41.04 38.22 27.19
CA LYS A 73 39.64 38.13 26.76
C LYS A 73 39.26 36.75 26.21
N ILE A 74 40.24 35.96 25.78
CA ILE A 74 40.03 34.65 25.18
C ILE A 74 41.05 33.66 25.74
N VAL A 75 40.61 32.45 26.04
CA VAL A 75 41.47 31.33 26.44
C VAL A 75 41.11 30.10 25.62
N TYR A 76 42.08 29.22 25.39
CA TYR A 76 41.86 27.97 24.67
C TYR A 76 42.05 26.79 25.61
N ILE A 77 41.14 25.82 25.52
CA ILE A 77 41.24 24.52 26.18
C ILE A 77 41.60 23.50 25.10
N TYR A 78 42.69 22.75 25.23
CA TYR A 78 43.14 21.80 24.18
C TYR A 78 42.58 20.38 24.31
N GLY A 79 42.14 19.97 25.51
CA GLY A 79 41.09 18.98 25.73
C GLY A 79 41.30 17.53 25.24
N TYR A 80 42.35 16.83 25.71
CA TYR A 80 42.44 15.37 25.51
C TYR A 80 43.07 14.60 26.69
N TYR A 81 43.08 15.15 27.90
CA TYR A 81 43.84 14.59 29.01
C TYR A 81 42.98 13.84 30.05
N GLU A 82 41.70 14.17 30.19
CA GLU A 82 40.74 13.50 31.07
C GLU A 82 39.51 12.98 30.31
N ALA A 83 38.86 11.95 30.86
CA ALA A 83 37.61 11.43 30.31
C ALA A 83 36.52 12.52 30.31
N GLY A 84 35.96 12.80 29.13
CA GLY A 84 35.01 13.91 28.92
C GLY A 84 35.64 15.15 28.29
N ASP A 85 36.95 15.14 28.08
CA ASP A 85 37.60 16.20 27.30
C ASP A 85 37.19 16.14 25.81
N CYS A 86 37.28 17.30 25.15
CA CYS A 86 36.79 17.53 23.80
C CYS A 86 37.85 18.20 22.93
N PRO A 87 37.69 18.17 21.59
CA PRO A 87 38.56 18.93 20.70
C PRO A 87 38.73 20.38 21.16
N ALA A 88 39.89 20.95 20.82
CA ALA A 88 40.25 22.27 21.32
C ALA A 88 39.17 23.33 21.07
N PHE A 89 38.86 24.13 22.08
CA PHE A 89 37.84 25.16 22.02
C PHE A 89 38.23 26.42 22.78
N ALA A 90 37.55 27.53 22.47
CA ALA A 90 37.80 28.81 23.10
C ALA A 90 36.68 29.22 24.06
N LEU A 91 37.05 29.85 25.17
CA LEU A 91 36.14 30.60 26.03
C LEU A 91 36.44 32.09 25.91
N PHE A 92 35.40 32.93 25.98
CA PHE A 92 35.55 34.37 26.04
C PHE A 92 35.13 34.90 27.41
N ARG A 93 35.83 35.93 27.87
CA ARG A 93 35.55 36.57 29.15
C ARG A 93 34.31 37.45 29.04
N LEU A 94 33.38 37.28 29.97
CA LEU A 94 32.21 38.15 30.12
C LEU A 94 32.62 39.46 30.80
N THR A 95 31.95 40.55 30.41
CA THR A 95 32.19 41.89 30.99
C THR A 95 31.61 42.06 32.38
N ALA A 96 30.63 41.24 32.74
CA ALA A 96 29.99 41.20 34.05
C ALA A 96 29.57 39.74 34.39
N PRO A 97 29.31 39.44 35.67
CA PRO A 97 28.69 38.18 36.05
C PRO A 97 27.38 37.95 35.27
N PRO A 98 27.19 36.78 34.66
CA PRO A 98 25.98 36.49 33.92
C PRO A 98 24.78 36.36 34.87
N SER A 99 23.62 36.84 34.42
CA SER A 99 22.34 36.70 35.13
C SER A 99 21.23 36.35 34.13
N PRO A 100 20.67 35.14 34.17
CA PRO A 100 21.03 34.05 35.08
C PRO A 100 22.42 33.46 34.80
N ILE A 101 23.01 32.80 35.81
CA ILE A 101 24.16 31.93 35.61
C ILE A 101 23.66 30.65 34.96
N GLU A 102 24.31 30.25 33.88
CA GLU A 102 23.91 29.11 33.05
C GLU A 102 25.00 28.04 33.10
N PRO A 103 24.71 26.76 32.78
CA PRO A 103 25.70 25.68 32.91
C PRO A 103 26.98 25.85 32.08
N TRP A 104 26.92 26.64 30.99
CA TRP A 104 28.08 26.98 30.16
C TRP A 104 28.87 28.20 30.65
N HIS A 105 28.41 28.88 31.69
CA HIS A 105 29.17 29.92 32.35
C HIS A 105 30.16 29.29 33.32
N LYS A 106 31.43 29.65 33.20
CA LYS A 106 32.51 29.18 34.06
C LYS A 106 33.13 30.35 34.78
N GLN A 107 33.37 30.20 36.08
CA GLN A 107 34.07 31.20 36.88
C GLN A 107 35.47 30.70 37.19
N THR A 108 36.47 31.55 36.98
CA THR A 108 37.86 31.33 37.38
C THR A 108 38.11 31.87 38.79
N VAL A 109 39.24 31.49 39.42
CA VAL A 109 39.54 31.84 40.83
C VAL A 109 39.71 33.35 41.03
N ASP A 110 40.08 34.10 39.99
CA ASP A 110 40.10 35.56 40.00
C ASP A 110 38.70 36.21 39.97
N GLY A 111 37.63 35.40 39.99
CA GLY A 111 36.25 35.85 39.91
C GLY A 111 35.77 36.18 38.49
N GLY A 112 36.64 36.04 37.48
CA GLY A 112 36.33 36.23 36.07
C GLY A 112 35.28 35.24 35.58
N TRP A 113 34.28 35.73 34.86
CA TRP A 113 33.26 34.90 34.24
C TRP A 113 33.54 34.68 32.77
N TRP A 114 33.26 33.48 32.29
CA TRP A 114 33.59 33.03 30.94
C TRP A 114 32.44 32.26 30.32
N SER A 115 32.33 32.29 29.01
CA SER A 115 31.34 31.54 28.23
C SER A 115 32.01 30.93 27.00
N TYR A 116 31.50 29.80 26.50
CA TYR A 116 32.01 29.24 25.26
C TYR A 116 31.80 30.23 24.12
N THR A 117 32.77 30.34 23.22
CA THR A 117 32.55 31.10 21.98
C THR A 117 31.37 30.50 21.22
N ASN A 118 30.60 31.31 20.48
CA ASN A 118 29.60 30.78 19.54
C ASN A 118 30.32 30.15 18.35
N ALA A 119 31.08 29.10 18.62
CA ALA A 119 31.82 28.38 17.63
C ALA A 119 30.85 27.62 16.73
N ALA A 120 31.24 27.48 15.46
CA ALA A 120 30.61 26.56 14.54
C ALA A 120 30.63 25.11 15.08
N ASN A 121 31.58 24.79 15.96
CA ASN A 121 31.87 23.44 16.45
C ASN A 121 31.45 23.24 17.92
N THR A 122 30.19 23.51 18.27
CA THR A 122 29.70 23.21 19.62
C THR A 122 29.63 21.70 19.82
N ASN A 123 30.41 21.14 20.73
CA ASN A 123 30.46 19.69 21.01
C ASN A 123 29.94 19.40 22.41
N VAL A 124 29.16 18.33 22.58
CA VAL A 124 28.58 17.92 23.88
C VAL A 124 29.63 17.68 24.97
N ARG A 125 30.85 17.28 24.59
CA ARG A 125 31.97 17.07 25.50
C ARG A 125 32.50 18.39 26.09
N MET A 126 32.34 19.52 25.40
CA MET A 126 32.65 20.85 25.98
C MET A 126 31.87 21.10 27.28
N PHE A 127 30.71 20.43 27.41
CA PHE A 127 29.77 20.53 28.53
C PHE A 127 29.91 19.36 29.53
N GLY A 128 30.91 18.50 29.36
CA GLY A 128 31.25 17.41 30.28
C GLY A 128 30.66 16.04 29.92
N ALA A 129 30.10 15.85 28.72
CA ALA A 129 29.61 14.55 28.29
C ALA A 129 30.77 13.55 28.16
N ARG A 130 30.58 12.32 28.65
CA ARG A 130 31.53 11.21 28.65
C ARG A 130 31.09 10.16 27.62
N GLY A 131 31.71 10.21 26.44
CA GLY A 131 31.41 9.32 25.32
C GLY A 131 32.01 7.91 25.43
N LEU A 132 32.20 7.38 26.65
CA LEU A 132 32.93 6.13 26.94
C LEU A 132 32.02 4.92 27.21
N ALA A 133 30.72 4.99 26.88
CA ALA A 133 29.79 3.87 27.06
C ALA A 133 29.73 3.31 28.50
N MET A 134 29.63 4.17 29.51
CA MET A 134 29.40 3.74 30.90
C MET A 134 27.97 4.08 31.36
N PRO A 135 27.15 3.11 31.80
CA PRO A 135 25.80 3.37 32.32
C PRO A 135 25.77 4.35 33.51
N ALA A 136 26.81 4.35 34.34
CA ALA A 136 26.95 5.25 35.48
C ALA A 136 27.06 6.75 35.08
N ASP A 137 27.43 7.02 33.82
CA ASP A 137 27.53 8.38 33.29
C ASP A 137 26.22 8.89 32.69
N ALA A 138 25.12 8.13 32.76
CA ALA A 138 23.89 8.46 32.05
C ALA A 138 23.36 9.86 32.37
N SER A 139 23.24 10.18 33.67
CA SER A 139 22.78 11.48 34.15
C SER A 139 23.69 12.62 33.72
N ILE A 140 25.02 12.40 33.77
CA ILE A 140 26.05 13.36 33.37
C ILE A 140 25.95 13.64 31.86
N ASN A 141 25.86 12.59 31.05
CA ASN A 141 25.73 12.68 29.60
C ASN A 141 24.48 13.43 29.20
N ARG A 142 23.32 13.02 29.74
CA ARG A 142 22.03 13.66 29.49
C ARG A 142 22.07 15.15 29.84
N THR A 143 22.64 15.52 30.99
CA THR A 143 22.77 16.94 31.39
C THR A 143 23.71 17.71 30.46
N ALA A 144 24.88 17.16 30.14
CA ALA A 144 25.86 17.82 29.28
C ALA A 144 25.33 18.03 27.86
N ILE A 145 24.66 17.02 27.29
CA ILE A 145 24.02 17.10 25.97
C ILE A 145 22.92 18.17 25.97
N GLN A 146 22.04 18.16 26.99
CA GLN A 146 20.99 19.17 27.10
C GLN A 146 21.56 20.60 27.23
N ASN A 147 22.64 20.76 27.99
CA ASN A 147 23.29 22.07 28.15
C ASN A 147 23.93 22.56 26.84
N ALA A 148 24.51 21.66 26.04
CA ALA A 148 25.06 21.99 24.72
C ALA A 148 23.97 22.46 23.75
N ILE A 149 22.83 21.76 23.77
CA ILE A 149 21.64 22.12 22.99
C ILE A 149 21.09 23.49 23.41
N ASN A 150 20.88 23.68 24.72
CA ASN A 150 20.37 24.94 25.26
C ASN A 150 21.32 26.11 24.94
N PHE A 151 22.63 25.92 25.12
CA PHE A 151 23.62 26.93 24.74
C PHE A 151 23.48 27.29 23.26
N LYS A 152 23.45 26.30 22.36
CA LYS A 152 23.39 26.57 20.92
C LYS A 152 22.10 27.30 20.53
N TYR A 153 20.99 26.91 21.15
CA TYR A 153 19.72 27.61 20.98
C TYR A 153 19.80 29.08 21.43
N THR A 154 20.38 29.39 22.60
CA THR A 154 20.57 30.79 23.04
C THR A 154 21.47 31.62 22.12
N LYS A 155 22.21 30.97 21.21
CA LYS A 155 23.04 31.61 20.18
C LYS A 155 22.36 31.71 18.81
N GLY A 156 21.06 31.41 18.73
CA GLY A 156 20.28 31.45 17.49
C GLY A 156 20.29 30.15 16.69
N GLY A 157 20.68 29.04 17.31
CA GLY A 157 20.68 27.71 16.69
C GLY A 157 22.01 27.30 16.06
N GLY A 158 21.97 26.25 15.24
CA GLY A 158 23.10 25.64 14.55
C GLY A 158 23.37 24.20 14.99
N VAL A 159 24.58 23.69 14.72
CA VAL A 159 24.92 22.28 14.96
C VAL A 159 25.52 22.06 16.35
N VAL A 160 25.07 21.01 17.03
CA VAL A 160 25.68 20.43 18.22
C VAL A 160 26.23 19.05 17.85
N TYR A 161 27.54 18.88 17.98
CA TYR A 161 28.24 17.63 17.69
C TYR A 161 28.22 16.70 18.91
N ALA A 162 27.76 15.47 18.71
CA ALA A 162 27.63 14.46 19.74
C ALA A 162 28.47 13.22 19.40
N GLU A 163 29.78 13.36 19.25
CA GLU A 163 30.64 12.25 18.83
C GLU A 163 30.94 11.28 20.00
N GLY A 164 30.47 10.04 19.89
CA GLY A 164 30.75 8.97 20.85
C GLY A 164 29.52 8.15 21.24
N PHE A 165 29.69 7.33 22.27
CA PHE A 165 28.63 6.47 22.81
C PHE A 165 28.19 7.01 24.17
N PHE A 166 26.92 7.38 24.29
CA PHE A 166 26.37 8.04 25.47
C PHE A 166 25.20 7.22 26.01
N PHE A 167 25.30 6.81 27.28
CA PHE A 167 24.12 6.36 28.02
C PHE A 167 23.27 7.56 28.39
N ILE A 168 21.94 7.43 28.32
CA ILE A 168 20.95 8.47 28.59
C ILE A 168 19.87 7.88 29.49
N ASP A 169 19.60 8.54 30.62
CA ASP A 169 18.63 8.11 31.64
C ASP A 169 17.30 8.88 31.60
N ASP A 170 17.22 9.93 30.76
CA ASP A 170 16.04 10.79 30.66
C ASP A 170 15.92 11.45 29.27
N THR A 171 14.75 12.01 28.96
CA THR A 171 14.47 12.65 27.67
C THR A 171 15.43 13.81 27.39
N ILE A 172 15.98 13.83 26.17
CA ILE A 172 16.69 14.99 25.61
C ILE A 172 15.67 15.86 24.86
N TYR A 173 15.59 17.13 25.23
CA TYR A 173 14.72 18.11 24.58
C TYR A 173 15.50 18.89 23.54
N ARG A 174 15.00 18.92 22.31
CA ARG A 174 15.65 19.55 21.17
C ARG A 174 14.78 20.72 20.67
N PRO A 175 15.21 21.98 20.82
CA PRO A 175 14.50 23.18 20.41
C PRO A 175 14.65 23.44 18.92
N SER A 176 13.79 24.31 18.38
CA SER A 176 13.89 24.78 17.00
C SER A 176 15.31 25.27 16.68
N SER A 177 15.71 25.22 15.41
CA SER A 177 17.00 25.72 14.88
C SER A 177 18.29 25.02 15.35
N VAL A 178 18.23 24.10 16.32
CA VAL A 178 19.40 23.28 16.73
C VAL A 178 19.37 21.94 16.00
N ARG A 179 20.49 21.56 15.39
CA ARG A 179 20.70 20.24 14.78
C ARG A 179 21.66 19.43 15.65
N LEU A 180 21.29 18.20 15.99
CA LEU A 180 22.19 17.26 16.64
C LEU A 180 22.88 16.39 15.60
N GLN A 181 24.21 16.36 15.62
CA GLN A 181 25.01 15.67 14.61
C GLN A 181 26.03 14.72 15.24
N GLY A 182 26.01 13.46 14.84
CA GLY A 182 27.04 12.50 15.17
C GLY A 182 28.19 12.48 14.16
N SER A 183 29.17 11.60 14.38
CA SER A 183 30.31 11.44 13.46
C SER A 183 29.95 10.60 12.24
N VAL A 184 29.30 9.46 12.45
CA VAL A 184 28.73 8.56 11.44
C VAL A 184 27.64 7.71 12.09
N ARG A 185 26.77 7.09 11.28
CA ARG A 185 25.89 6.01 11.75
C ARG A 185 26.72 4.81 12.25
N HIS A 186 26.42 4.32 13.45
CA HIS A 186 27.10 3.13 13.99
C HIS A 186 26.77 1.88 13.16
N SER A 187 27.81 1.18 12.68
CA SER A 187 27.68 -0.04 11.88
C SER A 187 27.05 -1.16 12.73
N VAL A 188 25.90 -1.64 12.29
CA VAL A 188 24.90 -2.32 13.13
C VAL A 188 25.06 -3.83 13.23
N LEU A 189 25.90 -4.46 12.40
CA LEU A 189 25.95 -5.93 12.32
C LEU A 189 26.59 -6.60 13.54
N ARG A 190 27.00 -5.84 14.56
CA ARG A 190 27.82 -6.31 15.67
C ARG A 190 27.40 -5.65 16.97
N GLU A 191 27.07 -6.47 17.99
CA GLU A 191 26.66 -6.00 19.31
C GLU A 191 27.80 -5.24 20.00
N TYR A 192 27.48 -4.41 21.01
CA TYR A 192 28.51 -3.78 21.84
C TYR A 192 29.30 -4.89 22.57
N GLY A 193 30.61 -4.92 22.36
CA GLY A 193 31.46 -6.00 22.87
C GLY A 193 31.50 -7.24 21.98
N ASP A 194 30.84 -7.24 20.82
CA ASP A 194 31.05 -8.28 19.82
C ASP A 194 32.52 -8.27 19.39
N THR A 195 33.10 -9.46 19.38
CA THR A 195 34.48 -9.67 18.98
C THR A 195 34.49 -10.62 17.80
N THR A 196 35.19 -10.25 16.72
CA THR A 196 35.55 -11.26 15.71
C THR A 196 36.93 -11.76 16.06
N ASN A 197 37.01 -13.03 16.46
CA ASN A 197 38.25 -13.67 16.93
C ASN A 197 38.85 -12.98 18.18
N GLY A 198 38.02 -12.58 19.14
CA GLY A 198 38.50 -11.95 20.39
C GLY A 198 38.92 -10.48 20.25
N VAL A 199 38.91 -9.91 19.05
CA VAL A 199 39.12 -8.47 18.82
C VAL A 199 37.78 -7.76 18.82
N ALA A 200 37.55 -6.93 19.83
CA ALA A 200 36.39 -6.06 19.91
C ALA A 200 36.35 -5.13 18.69
N HIS A 201 35.20 -5.05 18.03
CA HIS A 201 35.05 -4.13 16.91
C HIS A 201 35.12 -2.69 17.40
N PRO A 202 35.78 -1.80 16.65
CA PRO A 202 35.74 -0.39 16.98
C PRO A 202 34.29 0.10 16.92
N ILE A 203 33.81 0.62 18.03
CA ILE A 203 32.54 1.34 18.12
C ILE A 203 32.72 2.59 17.26
N SER A 204 32.28 2.52 16.01
CA SER A 204 32.36 3.65 15.08
C SER A 204 31.03 4.39 15.07
N GLY A 205 31.05 5.71 15.14
CA GLY A 205 29.83 6.52 15.08
C GLY A 205 29.22 6.92 16.42
N THR A 206 28.11 7.65 16.33
CA THR A 206 27.42 8.19 17.49
C THR A 206 26.24 7.31 17.90
N THR A 207 26.18 6.95 19.17
CA THR A 207 25.05 6.19 19.74
C THR A 207 24.56 6.81 21.03
N PHE A 208 23.24 7.03 21.12
CA PHE A 208 22.54 7.32 22.36
C PHE A 208 21.82 6.06 22.80
N HIS A 209 22.27 5.51 23.91
CA HIS A 209 21.80 4.26 24.47
C HIS A 209 20.98 4.53 25.73
N THR A 210 19.83 3.91 25.87
CA THR A 210 19.00 4.10 27.07
C THR A 210 19.62 3.41 28.29
N SER A 211 19.53 4.04 29.47
CA SER A 211 19.93 3.45 30.76
C SER A 211 18.75 3.44 31.70
N GLY A 212 18.43 2.27 32.27
CA GLY A 212 17.32 2.13 33.22
C GLY A 212 15.95 2.54 32.66
N ALA A 213 15.03 2.85 33.56
CA ALA A 213 13.71 3.36 33.19
C ALA A 213 13.70 4.87 33.05
N GLY A 214 13.44 5.38 31.85
CA GLY A 214 13.25 6.81 31.61
C GLY A 214 12.11 7.39 32.47
N ILE A 215 12.05 8.71 32.58
CA ILE A 215 11.04 9.38 33.41
C ILE A 215 9.72 9.51 32.63
N PRO A 216 8.61 8.90 33.11
CA PRO A 216 7.31 8.99 32.45
C PRO A 216 6.74 10.41 32.55
N ARG A 217 6.33 10.98 31.42
CA ARG A 217 5.63 12.28 31.36
C ARG A 217 4.48 12.25 30.36
N LEU A 218 3.61 13.25 30.44
CA LEU A 218 2.54 13.41 29.46
C LEU A 218 3.14 13.94 28.16
N TRP A 219 3.10 13.16 27.09
CA TRP A 219 3.68 13.52 25.79
C TRP A 219 2.68 13.49 24.65
N THR A 220 1.43 13.14 24.94
CA THR A 220 0.36 13.07 23.96
C THR A 220 -0.95 13.42 24.65
N ASP A 221 -1.94 13.80 23.85
CA ASP A 221 -3.28 14.12 24.31
C ASP A 221 -4.36 13.48 23.41
N GLU A 222 -4.16 12.21 23.02
CA GLU A 222 -5.10 11.43 22.21
C GLU A 222 -6.49 11.36 22.86
N SER A 223 -6.54 11.30 24.20
CA SER A 223 -7.74 11.30 25.02
C SER A 223 -8.44 12.66 25.11
N GLY A 224 -7.78 13.77 24.72
CA GLY A 224 -8.31 15.13 24.77
C GLY A 224 -8.63 15.64 26.18
N ASN A 225 -8.46 14.81 27.21
CA ASN A 225 -8.71 15.14 28.61
C ASN A 225 -7.44 15.01 29.47
N GLY A 226 -6.28 14.68 28.87
CA GLY A 226 -5.01 14.50 29.56
C GLY A 226 -4.89 13.22 30.37
N SER A 227 -5.80 12.24 30.18
CA SER A 227 -5.73 10.93 30.83
C SER A 227 -4.84 9.93 30.10
N ASP A 228 -4.15 10.37 29.04
CA ASP A 228 -3.27 9.51 28.26
C ASP A 228 -2.14 8.91 29.08
N ALA A 229 -1.71 7.72 28.66
CA ALA A 229 -0.61 7.03 29.29
C ALA A 229 0.66 7.88 29.20
N LEU A 230 1.36 8.02 30.34
CA LEU A 230 2.64 8.70 30.36
C LEU A 230 3.65 7.92 29.51
N LEU A 231 4.39 8.65 28.68
CA LEU A 231 5.38 8.12 27.75
C LEU A 231 6.81 8.51 28.19
N ARG A 232 7.79 7.78 27.66
CA ARG A 232 9.23 7.98 27.87
C ARG A 232 9.94 8.02 26.51
N PRO A 233 9.98 9.18 25.84
CA PRO A 233 10.75 9.36 24.62
C PRO A 233 12.22 9.59 24.93
N LEU A 234 13.14 9.00 24.17
CA LEU A 234 14.57 9.27 24.30
C LEU A 234 14.92 10.69 23.82
N ILE A 235 14.45 11.08 22.64
CA ILE A 235 14.54 12.46 22.13
C ILE A 235 13.13 13.00 21.89
N ALA A 236 12.87 14.19 22.43
CA ALA A 236 11.69 14.99 22.12
C ALA A 236 12.08 16.22 21.29
N GLU A 237 11.54 16.26 20.08
CA GLU A 237 11.83 17.26 19.05
C GLU A 237 10.72 18.32 19.06
N LEU A 238 11.06 19.57 19.38
CA LEU A 238 10.12 20.69 19.56
C LEU A 238 10.44 21.86 18.60
N GLY A 239 9.42 22.57 18.10
CA GLY A 239 9.56 23.80 17.31
C GLY A 239 10.06 23.63 15.85
N GLU A 240 10.53 24.69 15.18
CA GLU A 240 10.88 24.71 13.73
C GLU A 240 12.34 24.35 13.38
N ASN A 241 12.58 23.83 12.18
CA ASN A 241 13.91 23.64 11.56
C ASN A 241 14.90 22.83 12.42
N GLY A 242 14.40 21.76 13.05
CA GLY A 242 15.20 20.81 13.82
C GLY A 242 15.87 19.76 12.94
N GLY A 243 16.75 18.95 13.54
CA GLY A 243 17.26 17.78 12.84
C GLY A 243 18.20 16.90 13.66
N VAL A 244 18.22 15.62 13.34
CA VAL A 244 19.12 14.63 13.91
C VAL A 244 19.83 13.92 12.77
N VAL A 245 21.16 13.98 12.75
CA VAL A 245 21.98 13.50 11.64
C VAL A 245 23.12 12.61 12.13
N ASP A 246 23.34 11.46 11.50
CA ASP A 246 24.46 10.56 11.84
C ASP A 246 24.44 10.02 13.28
N ILE A 247 23.25 9.74 13.82
CA ILE A 247 23.07 9.26 15.19
C ILE A 247 22.31 7.95 15.19
N THR A 248 22.70 7.04 16.08
CA THR A 248 21.93 5.85 16.44
C THR A 248 21.24 6.05 17.78
N LEU A 249 19.93 5.85 17.83
CA LEU A 249 19.15 5.75 19.07
C LEU A 249 18.91 4.27 19.35
N GLN A 250 19.35 3.81 20.52
CA GLN A 250 19.28 2.40 20.86
C GLN A 250 18.65 2.21 22.23
N THR A 251 17.77 1.22 22.33
CA THR A 251 17.28 0.69 23.60
C THR A 251 17.62 -0.79 23.74
N THR A 252 17.85 -1.28 24.96
CA THR A 252 18.05 -2.72 25.20
C THR A 252 16.73 -3.48 25.07
N ARG A 253 16.80 -4.80 24.86
CA ARG A 253 15.60 -5.66 24.82
C ARG A 253 14.85 -5.65 26.15
N ASP A 254 15.59 -5.51 27.26
CA ASP A 254 15.05 -5.51 28.62
C ASP A 254 14.61 -4.12 29.10
N ALA A 255 14.85 -3.07 28.32
CA ALA A 255 14.46 -1.70 28.64
C ALA A 255 12.96 -1.46 28.35
N SER A 256 12.10 -2.34 28.86
CA SER A 256 10.63 -2.35 28.72
C SER A 256 9.95 -1.05 29.18
N SER A 257 10.71 -0.15 29.77
CA SER A 257 10.30 1.18 30.14
C SER A 257 10.21 2.14 28.96
N TRP A 258 11.15 2.14 28.00
CA TRP A 258 11.22 3.20 27.00
C TRP A 258 10.15 3.03 25.91
N ASP A 259 9.42 4.11 25.67
CA ASP A 259 8.24 4.08 24.80
C ASP A 259 8.60 4.40 23.35
N ILE A 260 9.40 5.45 23.16
CA ILE A 260 9.65 6.05 21.85
C ILE A 260 11.13 6.41 21.72
N GLY A 261 11.74 6.13 20.57
CA GLY A 261 13.09 6.60 20.28
C GLY A 261 13.12 8.09 19.96
N LEU A 262 12.45 8.47 18.87
CA LEU A 262 12.30 9.87 18.44
C LEU A 262 10.83 10.31 18.47
N HIS A 263 10.51 11.30 19.29
CA HIS A 263 9.17 11.87 19.39
C HIS A 263 9.13 13.29 18.78
N ILE A 264 8.48 13.42 17.63
CA ILE A 264 8.32 14.67 16.88
C ILE A 264 7.06 15.39 17.35
N CYS A 265 7.28 16.44 18.12
CA CYS A 265 6.28 17.18 18.88
C CYS A 265 6.08 18.57 18.25
N GLY A 266 5.19 18.67 17.25
CA GLY A 266 4.83 19.99 16.72
C GLY A 266 5.82 20.63 15.73
N VAL A 267 6.75 19.87 15.14
CA VAL A 267 7.93 20.40 14.39
C VAL A 267 7.67 20.92 12.96
N SER A 268 7.33 22.19 12.76
CA SER A 268 6.99 22.74 11.41
C SER A 268 7.94 22.42 10.24
N ARG A 269 9.24 22.26 10.50
CA ARG A 269 10.25 21.81 9.53
C ARG A 269 11.30 20.95 10.23
N GLY A 270 11.66 19.81 9.67
CA GLY A 270 12.69 18.94 10.25
C GLY A 270 13.52 18.24 9.19
N PHE A 271 14.79 17.97 9.50
CA PHE A 271 15.66 17.17 8.64
C PHE A 271 16.34 16.05 9.43
N TYR A 272 16.01 14.81 9.09
CA TYR A 272 16.53 13.61 9.73
C TYR A 272 17.25 12.79 8.67
N SER A 273 18.54 12.51 8.86
CA SER A 273 19.35 11.84 7.84
C SER A 273 20.40 10.93 8.45
N ARG A 274 20.51 9.71 7.91
CA ARG A 274 21.39 8.67 8.47
C ARG A 274 21.13 8.45 9.98
N LEU A 275 19.87 8.66 10.37
CA LEU A 275 19.36 8.37 11.70
C LEU A 275 18.93 6.90 11.75
N ASP A 276 19.35 6.21 12.78
CA ASP A 276 19.01 4.81 13.03
C ASP A 276 18.34 4.72 14.40
N ILE A 277 17.14 4.15 14.47
CA ILE A 277 16.42 4.00 15.73
C ILE A 277 16.08 2.52 15.87
N ARG A 278 16.71 1.86 16.85
CA ARG A 278 16.65 0.40 16.98
C ARG A 278 16.44 -0.03 18.43
N GLY A 279 15.91 -1.24 18.60
CA GLY A 279 15.65 -1.85 19.90
C GLY A 279 14.16 -1.98 20.21
N ALA A 280 13.86 -2.55 21.37
CA ALA A 280 12.50 -2.86 21.83
C ALA A 280 11.75 -1.62 22.36
N TRP A 281 11.45 -0.66 21.48
CA TRP A 281 10.63 0.50 21.82
C TRP A 281 9.18 0.05 22.05
N ARG A 282 8.62 0.32 23.24
CA ARG A 282 7.30 -0.21 23.64
C ARG A 282 6.15 0.28 22.74
N LYS A 283 6.28 1.48 22.17
CA LYS A 283 5.25 2.08 21.30
C LYS A 283 5.73 2.21 19.86
N SER A 284 6.83 2.92 19.61
CA SER A 284 7.37 3.06 18.26
C SER A 284 8.82 3.54 18.25
N ALA A 285 9.56 3.24 17.19
CA ALA A 285 10.89 3.82 16.98
C ALA A 285 10.80 5.34 16.78
N CYS A 286 9.91 5.78 15.89
CA CYS A 286 9.63 7.19 15.63
C CYS A 286 8.12 7.44 15.79
N ARG A 287 7.75 8.59 16.35
CA ARG A 287 6.35 9.03 16.47
C ARG A 287 6.24 10.48 16.05
N MET A 288 5.33 10.75 15.11
CA MET A 288 4.88 12.09 14.76
C MET A 288 3.52 12.31 15.41
N ASP A 289 3.44 13.23 16.38
CA ASP A 289 2.25 13.36 17.21
C ASP A 289 1.50 14.67 16.90
N ALA A 290 0.33 14.51 16.25
CA ALA A 290 -0.53 15.62 15.85
C ALA A 290 -1.27 16.29 17.02
N THR A 291 -1.17 15.76 18.25
CA THR A 291 -1.76 16.40 19.44
C THR A 291 -0.97 17.63 19.88
N TRP A 292 0.28 17.78 19.42
CA TRP A 292 1.14 18.96 19.62
C TRP A 292 0.79 20.12 18.69
N GLY A 293 -0.49 20.34 18.42
CA GLY A 293 -0.96 21.52 17.67
C GLY A 293 -0.99 22.77 18.55
N ARG A 294 -0.86 23.96 17.93
CA ARG A 294 -0.97 25.25 18.64
C ARG A 294 -2.28 25.39 19.42
N ASP A 295 -3.35 24.78 18.93
CA ASP A 295 -4.68 24.83 19.55
C ASP A 295 -4.87 23.83 20.70
N ASN A 296 -3.82 23.09 21.11
CA ASN A 296 -3.87 22.22 22.28
C ASN A 296 -3.26 22.91 23.51
N PRO A 297 -4.04 23.64 24.33
CA PRO A 297 -3.49 24.36 25.48
C PRO A 297 -2.86 23.43 26.54
N ARG A 298 -3.26 22.16 26.59
CA ARG A 298 -2.70 21.19 27.55
C ARG A 298 -1.26 20.85 27.19
N MET A 299 -1.01 20.51 25.92
CA MET A 299 0.33 20.18 25.45
C MET A 299 1.27 21.40 25.52
N MET A 300 0.71 22.61 25.37
CA MET A 300 1.47 23.85 25.44
C MET A 300 1.79 24.31 26.87
N ALA A 301 1.09 23.78 27.89
CA ALA A 301 1.25 24.17 29.28
C ALA A 301 1.90 23.07 30.15
N LEU A 302 2.59 22.11 29.54
CA LEU A 302 3.22 21.01 30.26
C LEU A 302 4.39 21.52 31.11
N SER A 303 4.32 21.27 32.42
CA SER A 303 5.30 21.78 33.41
C SER A 303 6.72 21.25 33.26
N HIS A 304 6.91 20.18 32.50
CA HIS A 304 8.22 19.57 32.26
C HIS A 304 8.89 20.07 30.98
N LEU A 305 8.26 20.99 30.25
CA LEU A 305 8.87 21.57 29.06
C LEU A 305 9.98 22.54 29.46
N PRO A 306 11.05 22.64 28.65
CA PRO A 306 12.11 23.61 28.91
C PRO A 306 11.55 25.03 28.85
N THR A 307 12.11 25.93 29.68
CA THR A 307 11.68 27.34 29.78
C THR A 307 11.79 28.11 28.46
N TRP A 308 12.61 27.65 27.51
CA TRP A 308 12.68 28.26 26.19
C TRP A 308 11.49 27.92 25.28
N PHE A 309 10.73 26.87 25.58
CA PHE A 309 9.62 26.42 24.74
C PHE A 309 8.53 27.49 24.56
N ASP A 310 8.27 28.29 25.60
CA ASP A 310 7.33 29.41 25.56
C ASP A 310 7.64 30.42 24.44
N ARG A 311 8.91 30.55 24.03
CA ARG A 311 9.35 31.47 22.97
C ARG A 311 9.13 30.91 21.57
N ASP A 312 9.15 29.59 21.42
CA ASP A 312 9.03 28.88 20.13
C ASP A 312 7.56 28.55 19.78
N TYR A 313 6.60 28.98 20.59
CA TYR A 313 5.17 28.74 20.38
C TYR A 313 4.66 29.15 18.98
N ALA A 314 5.24 30.22 18.41
CA ALA A 314 4.91 30.67 17.05
C ALA A 314 5.33 29.67 15.95
N ALA A 315 6.21 28.73 16.26
CA ALA A 315 6.87 27.85 15.30
C ALA A 315 6.28 26.42 15.26
N ILE A 316 5.26 26.14 16.10
CA ILE A 316 4.54 24.86 16.17
C ILE A 316 3.54 24.77 15.00
N TYR A 317 3.29 23.57 14.47
CA TYR A 317 2.38 23.37 13.32
C TYR A 317 1.00 23.99 13.55
N ASP A 318 0.56 24.82 12.60
CA ASP A 318 -0.81 25.34 12.50
C ASP A 318 -1.75 24.35 11.80
N TYR A 319 -1.21 23.49 10.94
CA TYR A 319 -2.00 22.72 9.96
C TYR A 319 -1.83 21.21 10.05
N GLY A 320 -1.17 20.67 11.07
CA GLY A 320 -0.97 19.22 11.25
C GLY A 320 0.24 18.64 10.53
N LEU A 321 0.22 17.31 10.33
CA LEU A 321 1.32 16.56 9.74
C LEU A 321 1.24 16.65 8.21
N THR A 322 1.69 17.76 7.65
CA THR A 322 1.59 18.05 6.21
C THR A 322 2.96 18.11 5.54
N ASN A 323 3.05 17.68 4.27
CA ASN A 323 4.26 17.80 3.44
C ASN A 323 5.48 17.04 4.01
N ASN A 324 5.24 15.80 4.43
CA ASN A 324 6.31 14.93 4.93
C ASN A 324 6.94 14.16 3.78
N LEU A 325 8.27 14.04 3.79
CA LEU A 325 9.00 13.20 2.83
C LEU A 325 9.87 12.20 3.59
N PHE A 326 9.59 10.92 3.41
CA PHE A 326 10.45 9.82 3.80
C PHE A 326 11.13 9.30 2.54
N ASP A 327 12.45 9.38 2.45
CA ASP A 327 13.20 9.00 1.26
C ASP A 327 14.30 8.01 1.64
N PHE A 328 14.37 6.87 0.95
CA PHE A 328 15.31 5.77 1.24
C PHE A 328 15.31 5.30 2.71
N CYS A 329 14.13 5.27 3.33
CA CYS A 329 13.98 4.84 4.72
C CYS A 329 13.70 3.33 4.80
N ARG A 330 14.21 2.67 5.84
CA ARG A 330 13.85 1.30 6.19
C ARG A 330 13.03 1.32 7.47
N PHE A 331 11.84 0.74 7.42
CA PHE A 331 10.93 0.59 8.54
C PHE A 331 10.85 -0.89 8.91
N GLU A 332 10.98 -1.20 10.19
CA GLU A 332 10.95 -2.57 10.69
C GLU A 332 10.19 -2.65 12.03
N GLY A 333 9.30 -3.62 12.17
CA GLY A 333 8.58 -3.87 13.42
C GLY A 333 7.36 -4.78 13.26
N ALA A 334 6.59 -4.93 14.35
CA ALA A 334 5.30 -5.62 14.31
C ALA A 334 4.34 -4.98 13.29
N CYS A 335 4.34 -3.65 13.26
CA CYS A 335 3.74 -2.78 12.26
C CYS A 335 4.83 -1.77 11.87
N ALA A 336 5.24 -1.79 10.60
CA ALA A 336 6.37 -0.98 10.11
C ALA A 336 5.97 0.50 9.96
N PHE A 337 4.72 0.76 9.56
CA PHE A 337 4.21 2.11 9.41
C PHE A 337 2.75 2.20 9.84
N MET A 338 2.44 3.20 10.65
CA MET A 338 1.13 3.35 11.23
C MET A 338 0.68 4.81 11.20
N VAL A 339 -0.56 5.01 10.76
CA VAL A 339 -1.29 6.27 10.88
C VAL A 339 -2.57 5.98 11.61
N GLU A 340 -2.72 6.57 12.80
CA GLU A 340 -3.89 6.40 13.65
C GLU A 340 -4.48 7.76 14.05
N SER A 341 -5.80 7.83 14.10
CA SER A 341 -6.52 8.92 14.77
C SER A 341 -6.94 8.47 16.16
N GLY A 342 -6.69 9.29 17.18
CA GLY A 342 -7.31 9.12 18.49
C GLY A 342 -8.83 9.32 18.44
N PRO A 343 -9.56 8.97 19.51
CA PRO A 343 -11.01 9.13 19.60
C PRO A 343 -11.49 10.60 19.58
N ASN A 344 -10.58 11.55 19.77
CA ASN A 344 -10.92 12.97 19.82
C ASN A 344 -10.53 13.71 18.54
N ARG A 345 -11.12 14.90 18.36
CA ARG A 345 -10.75 15.80 17.27
C ARG A 345 -9.24 16.05 17.30
N ALA A 346 -8.56 15.86 16.18
CA ALA A 346 -7.19 16.31 16.04
C ALA A 346 -7.13 17.81 16.39
N PHE A 347 -6.18 18.19 17.24
CA PHE A 347 -5.92 19.59 17.57
C PHE A 347 -5.20 20.32 16.43
N ALA A 348 -4.86 19.61 15.36
CA ALA A 348 -4.41 20.17 14.10
C ALA A 348 -5.59 20.28 13.12
N VAL A 349 -5.70 21.45 12.46
CA VAL A 349 -6.80 21.77 11.54
C VAL A 349 -6.86 20.82 10.34
N ASN A 350 -5.71 20.38 9.84
CA ASN A 350 -5.64 19.26 8.91
C ASN A 350 -5.01 18.07 9.62
N GLY A 351 -5.43 16.86 9.21
CA GLY A 351 -4.87 15.64 9.76
C GLY A 351 -3.45 15.39 9.28
N ILE A 352 -3.25 14.25 8.61
CA ILE A 352 -2.04 14.01 7.81
C ILE A 352 -2.34 14.36 6.35
N SER A 353 -1.46 15.13 5.71
CA SER A 353 -1.56 15.38 4.28
C SER A 353 -0.23 15.40 3.54
N ASP A 354 -0.30 15.17 2.23
CA ASP A 354 0.83 15.36 1.30
C ASP A 354 2.11 14.66 1.79
N THR A 355 1.95 13.44 2.31
CA THR A 355 3.03 12.64 2.89
C THR A 355 3.50 11.63 1.86
N GLN A 356 4.78 11.66 1.54
CA GLN A 356 5.37 10.83 0.49
C GLN A 356 6.41 9.90 1.10
N LEU A 357 6.30 8.61 0.79
CA LEU A 357 7.29 7.60 1.12
C LEU A 357 7.93 7.15 -0.20
N ARG A 358 9.19 7.52 -0.44
CA ARG A 358 9.94 7.26 -1.68
C ARG A 358 11.05 6.25 -1.44
N ALA A 359 11.12 5.24 -2.30
CA ALA A 359 12.17 4.21 -2.26
C ALA A 359 12.35 3.60 -0.85
N CYS A 360 11.27 3.55 -0.06
CA CYS A 360 11.31 3.04 1.30
C CYS A 360 11.13 1.53 1.32
N GLU A 361 11.67 0.89 2.35
CA GLU A 361 11.54 -0.55 2.57
C GLU A 361 10.77 -0.80 3.87
N PHE A 362 9.76 -1.65 3.84
CA PHE A 362 8.94 -2.01 4.99
C PHE A 362 9.13 -3.51 5.26
N TYR A 363 9.60 -3.84 6.46
CA TYR A 363 9.79 -5.21 6.92
C TYR A 363 9.03 -5.47 8.20
N HIS A 364 8.62 -6.71 8.38
CA HIS A 364 8.35 -7.19 9.72
C HIS A 364 9.65 -7.52 10.42
N ASP A 365 9.71 -7.25 11.73
CA ASP A 365 10.83 -7.73 12.52
C ASP A 365 10.76 -9.25 12.69
N ASN A 366 11.92 -9.89 12.82
CA ASN A 366 12.01 -11.35 12.99
C ASN A 366 11.94 -11.79 14.46
N SER A 367 11.46 -10.92 15.37
CA SER A 367 11.37 -11.26 16.78
C SER A 367 10.25 -12.26 17.07
N ALA A 368 10.45 -13.08 18.10
CA ALA A 368 9.43 -14.00 18.57
C ALA A 368 8.27 -13.25 19.26
N GLU A 369 8.55 -12.10 19.86
CA GLU A 369 7.54 -11.27 20.52
C GLU A 369 6.50 -10.74 19.56
N THR A 370 6.90 -10.28 18.37
CA THR A 370 5.98 -9.73 17.37
C THR A 370 5.35 -10.79 16.48
N ARG A 371 5.89 -12.01 16.47
CA ARG A 371 5.33 -13.15 15.73
C ARG A 371 3.84 -13.35 16.05
N ARG A 372 3.46 -13.34 17.33
CA ARG A 372 2.06 -13.49 17.73
C ARG A 372 1.18 -12.39 17.14
N TYR A 373 1.66 -11.14 17.12
CA TYR A 373 0.93 -10.02 16.51
C TYR A 373 0.75 -10.25 14.99
N ARG A 374 1.83 -10.65 14.30
CA ARG A 374 1.81 -10.99 12.86
C ARG A 374 0.82 -12.09 12.51
N GLU A 375 0.68 -13.08 13.38
CA GLU A 375 -0.20 -14.23 13.18
C GLU A 375 -1.68 -13.96 13.49
N THR A 376 -2.02 -12.93 14.27
CA THR A 376 -3.43 -12.64 14.65
C THR A 376 -4.04 -11.47 13.91
N ASP A 377 -3.30 -10.38 13.71
CA ASP A 377 -3.82 -9.13 13.14
C ASP A 377 -2.77 -8.33 12.34
N GLY A 378 -1.52 -8.79 12.34
CA GLY A 378 -0.37 -7.94 12.05
C GLY A 378 -0.35 -7.43 10.62
N ALA A 379 -0.66 -6.15 10.52
CA ALA A 379 -0.51 -5.36 9.32
C ALA A 379 0.90 -4.78 9.26
N LEU A 380 1.58 -4.90 8.12
CA LEU A 380 2.83 -4.22 7.87
C LEU A 380 2.62 -2.70 7.88
N ILE A 381 1.56 -2.24 7.22
CA ILE A 381 1.15 -0.85 7.13
C ILE A 381 -0.30 -0.72 7.59
N ARG A 382 -0.54 0.12 8.60
CA ARG A 382 -1.88 0.41 9.12
C ARG A 382 -2.25 1.87 8.91
N LEU A 383 -3.40 2.08 8.28
CA LEU A 383 -3.97 3.39 7.96
C LEU A 383 -5.38 3.46 8.54
N ASN A 384 -5.47 3.83 9.82
CA ASN A 384 -6.72 3.99 10.54
C ASN A 384 -6.91 5.44 10.98
N TYR A 385 -7.30 6.31 10.05
CA TYR A 385 -7.40 7.73 10.32
C TYR A 385 -8.82 8.27 10.12
N ARG A 386 -9.54 8.39 11.24
CA ARG A 386 -10.90 8.90 11.33
C ARG A 386 -10.92 10.32 11.88
N LEU A 387 -11.14 11.32 11.02
CA LEU A 387 -11.50 12.66 11.50
C LEU A 387 -13.01 12.77 11.68
N HIS A 388 -13.43 13.26 12.84
CA HIS A 388 -14.83 13.55 13.15
C HIS A 388 -15.40 14.74 12.34
N THR A 389 -14.57 15.45 11.58
CA THR A 389 -14.94 16.61 10.76
C THR A 389 -14.74 16.32 9.27
N ARG A 390 -15.30 17.15 8.37
CA ARG A 390 -15.27 16.97 6.90
C ARG A 390 -13.87 17.06 6.25
N ILE A 391 -12.81 17.17 7.05
CA ILE A 391 -11.43 17.25 6.58
C ILE A 391 -10.86 15.86 6.83
N SER A 392 -10.36 15.18 5.80
CA SER A 392 -9.84 13.81 5.87
C SER A 392 -8.32 13.80 5.66
N ALA A 393 -7.66 12.72 6.08
CA ALA A 393 -6.30 12.46 5.64
C ALA A 393 -6.26 12.26 4.12
N GLN A 394 -5.35 12.97 3.44
CA GLN A 394 -5.30 13.03 1.98
C GLN A 394 -3.85 13.11 1.45
N GLY A 395 -3.58 12.55 0.28
CA GLY A 395 -2.27 12.71 -0.35
C GLY A 395 -1.15 11.94 0.35
N LEU A 396 -1.46 10.76 0.88
CA LEU A 396 -0.42 9.81 1.28
C LEU A 396 0.01 9.01 0.04
N SER A 397 1.29 9.07 -0.31
CA SER A 397 1.86 8.32 -1.41
C SER A 397 2.95 7.36 -0.96
N PHE A 398 2.96 6.16 -1.54
CA PHE A 398 4.06 5.21 -1.45
C PHE A 398 4.65 5.01 -2.84
N GLU A 399 5.82 5.59 -3.11
CA GLU A 399 6.43 5.69 -4.44
C GLU A 399 7.69 4.82 -4.51
N THR A 400 7.72 3.83 -5.41
CA THR A 400 8.87 2.92 -5.59
C THR A 400 9.26 2.18 -4.30
N CYS A 401 8.29 1.93 -3.42
CA CYS A 401 8.52 1.29 -2.14
C CYS A 401 8.59 -0.25 -2.26
N ARG A 402 9.19 -0.85 -1.23
CA ARG A 402 9.36 -2.29 -1.08
C ARG A 402 8.63 -2.78 0.17
N TYR A 403 7.88 -3.87 0.05
CA TYR A 403 7.09 -4.43 1.15
C TYR A 403 7.41 -5.91 1.36
N ASP A 404 7.63 -6.29 2.62
CA ASP A 404 7.72 -7.67 3.09
C ASP A 404 6.36 -8.19 3.52
N ASP A 405 5.91 -9.32 2.98
CA ASP A 405 4.56 -9.84 3.16
C ASP A 405 4.46 -10.97 4.19
N SER A 406 5.33 -10.95 5.21
CA SER A 406 5.36 -11.98 6.26
C SER A 406 4.26 -11.85 7.33
N GLY A 407 3.43 -10.80 7.29
CA GLY A 407 2.22 -10.64 8.11
C GLY A 407 0.94 -11.10 7.40
N ILE A 408 -0.21 -11.05 8.08
CA ILE A 408 -1.51 -11.33 7.42
C ILE A 408 -1.83 -10.24 6.40
N TRP A 409 -1.58 -8.98 6.76
CA TRP A 409 -1.94 -7.82 5.97
C TRP A 409 -0.69 -7.03 5.58
N VAL A 410 -0.54 -6.66 4.31
CA VAL A 410 0.45 -5.65 3.88
C VAL A 410 -0.10 -4.28 4.18
N PHE A 411 -1.37 -4.05 3.82
CA PHE A 411 -2.09 -2.82 4.14
C PHE A 411 -3.38 -3.15 4.90
N ASP A 412 -3.60 -2.41 5.97
CA ASP A 412 -4.83 -2.41 6.75
C ASP A 412 -5.42 -1.00 6.76
N ILE A 413 -6.47 -0.80 5.98
CA ILE A 413 -7.01 0.52 5.64
C ILE A 413 -8.43 0.61 6.18
N ASP A 414 -8.63 1.39 7.24
CA ASP A 414 -9.98 1.57 7.81
C ASP A 414 -10.66 2.82 7.24
N HIS A 415 -10.17 4.00 7.62
CA HIS A 415 -10.70 5.29 7.17
C HIS A 415 -9.61 6.08 6.44
N TRP A 416 -9.80 6.34 5.14
CA TRP A 416 -8.91 7.16 4.32
C TRP A 416 -9.64 7.75 3.10
N SER A 417 -9.20 8.91 2.59
CA SER A 417 -9.82 9.53 1.40
C SER A 417 -9.00 9.38 0.11
N ASN A 418 -7.70 9.72 0.12
CA ASN A 418 -6.84 9.63 -1.06
C ASN A 418 -5.52 8.91 -0.72
N LEU A 419 -5.40 7.64 -1.13
CA LEU A 419 -4.21 6.82 -0.94
C LEU A 419 -3.67 6.38 -2.30
N ASP A 420 -2.44 6.77 -2.62
CA ASP A 420 -1.77 6.40 -3.87
C ASP A 420 -0.52 5.55 -3.58
N ALA A 421 -0.56 4.27 -3.92
CA ALA A 421 0.57 3.35 -3.80
C ALA A 421 1.15 3.07 -5.19
N ILE A 422 2.19 3.81 -5.59
CA ILE A 422 2.78 3.79 -6.93
C ILE A 422 4.12 3.06 -6.97
N GLY A 423 4.30 2.18 -7.96
CA GLY A 423 5.59 1.57 -8.28
C GLY A 423 6.10 0.61 -7.21
N GLY A 424 5.20 0.11 -6.35
CA GLY A 424 5.55 -0.83 -5.30
C GLY A 424 6.05 -2.15 -5.90
N ARG A 425 7.11 -2.71 -5.31
CA ARG A 425 7.48 -4.13 -5.52
C ARG A 425 7.25 -4.88 -4.23
N GLN A 426 6.37 -5.86 -4.28
CA GLN A 426 6.24 -6.83 -3.18
C GLN A 426 7.38 -7.83 -3.30
N PHE A 427 8.12 -8.01 -2.22
CA PHE A 427 9.20 -8.98 -2.18
C PHE A 427 9.03 -9.89 -0.98
N ALA A 428 9.06 -11.18 -1.26
CA ALA A 428 9.08 -12.21 -0.24
C ALA A 428 10.54 -12.47 0.21
N GLU A 429 11.32 -11.45 0.58
CA GLU A 429 12.77 -11.61 0.81
C GLU A 429 13.10 -12.25 2.18
N THR A 430 12.25 -12.05 3.20
CA THR A 430 12.35 -12.81 4.46
C THR A 430 11.63 -14.17 4.37
N SER A 431 10.98 -14.45 3.23
CA SER A 431 9.99 -15.51 3.11
C SER A 431 10.54 -16.91 3.08
N ASN A 432 11.83 -17.19 2.91
CA ASN A 432 12.25 -18.60 2.92
C ASN A 432 11.91 -19.27 4.25
N ALA A 433 12.05 -18.56 5.38
CA ALA A 433 11.63 -19.06 6.69
C ALA A 433 10.09 -19.06 6.84
N TRP A 434 9.40 -18.02 6.36
CA TRP A 434 7.94 -17.90 6.48
C TRP A 434 7.17 -18.85 5.54
N PHE A 435 7.61 -18.98 4.30
CA PHE A 435 7.14 -19.94 3.30
C PHE A 435 7.42 -21.38 3.73
N SER A 436 8.61 -21.65 4.30
CA SER A 436 8.88 -22.97 4.91
C SER A 436 7.93 -23.22 6.09
N TYR A 437 7.72 -22.24 6.97
CA TYR A 437 6.76 -22.35 8.06
C TYR A 437 5.31 -22.56 7.57
N GLN A 438 4.84 -21.78 6.60
CA GLN A 438 3.51 -21.94 6.02
C GLN A 438 3.34 -23.30 5.35
N THR A 439 4.38 -23.79 4.68
CA THR A 439 4.44 -25.14 4.11
C THR A 439 4.36 -26.20 5.22
N GLU A 440 5.12 -26.04 6.32
CA GLU A 440 5.08 -26.92 7.49
C GLU A 440 3.70 -26.92 8.19
N GLN A 441 3.02 -25.77 8.25
CA GLN A 441 1.67 -25.64 8.81
C GLN A 441 0.57 -26.08 7.82
N GLY A 442 0.93 -26.58 6.63
CA GLY A 442 -0.03 -26.99 5.61
C GLY A 442 -0.88 -25.84 5.05
N VAL A 443 -0.42 -24.59 5.19
CA VAL A 443 -1.08 -23.41 4.63
C VAL A 443 -0.89 -23.46 3.11
N PRO A 444 -1.98 -23.56 2.32
CA PRO A 444 -1.86 -23.61 0.87
C PRO A 444 -1.14 -22.37 0.31
N GLU A 445 -0.31 -22.56 -0.72
CA GLU A 445 0.53 -21.52 -1.35
C GLU A 445 -0.24 -20.24 -1.75
N TYR A 446 -1.53 -20.34 -2.07
CA TYR A 446 -2.37 -19.18 -2.39
C TYR A 446 -2.72 -18.29 -1.17
N ARG A 447 -2.61 -18.83 0.06
CA ARG A 447 -2.78 -18.08 1.32
C ARG A 447 -1.48 -17.43 1.80
N ALA A 448 -0.35 -17.73 1.15
CA ALA A 448 0.99 -17.25 1.53
C ALA A 448 1.26 -15.78 1.17
N ARG A 449 0.38 -15.15 0.40
CA ARG A 449 0.58 -13.79 -0.11
C ARG A 449 -0.02 -12.76 0.82
N GLY A 450 0.69 -11.64 0.96
CA GLY A 450 0.21 -10.44 1.63
C GLY A 450 -1.19 -10.02 1.18
N ARG A 451 -2.04 -9.67 2.14
CA ARG A 451 -3.43 -9.25 1.89
C ARG A 451 -3.62 -7.76 2.15
N ILE A 452 -4.63 -7.16 1.53
CA ILE A 452 -5.11 -5.82 1.90
C ILE A 452 -6.44 -5.98 2.62
N ARG A 453 -6.52 -5.48 3.85
CA ARG A 453 -7.77 -5.29 4.58
C ARG A 453 -8.29 -3.90 4.31
N THR A 454 -9.57 -3.81 3.98
CA THR A 454 -10.26 -2.54 3.85
C THR A 454 -11.66 -2.61 4.46
N THR A 455 -11.99 -1.68 5.37
CA THR A 455 -13.31 -1.52 6.00
C THR A 455 -14.05 -0.28 5.51
N ILE A 456 -13.56 0.32 4.42
CA ILE A 456 -13.92 1.65 3.92
C ILE A 456 -15.44 1.94 4.00
N ASN A 457 -15.81 2.66 5.05
CA ASN A 457 -16.99 3.53 5.09
C ASN A 457 -16.53 4.89 4.57
N THR A 458 -16.35 5.04 3.25
CA THR A 458 -15.96 6.33 2.66
C THR A 458 -16.96 7.42 3.01
N THR A 459 -16.48 8.61 3.35
CA THR A 459 -17.32 9.79 3.49
C THR A 459 -17.89 10.21 2.14
N ARG A 460 -19.19 10.50 2.05
CA ARG A 460 -19.99 10.80 0.83
C ARG A 460 -19.44 11.82 -0.20
N ASN A 461 -18.37 12.56 0.06
CA ASN A 461 -18.14 13.85 -0.59
C ASN A 461 -16.85 14.01 -1.41
N ARG A 462 -15.97 13.01 -1.52
CA ARG A 462 -14.78 13.10 -2.38
C ARG A 462 -14.56 11.76 -3.09
N GLY A 463 -14.23 11.82 -4.38
CA GLY A 463 -14.04 10.64 -5.22
C GLY A 463 -12.80 9.88 -4.76
N ASP A 464 -13.00 8.95 -3.85
CA ASP A 464 -11.90 8.27 -3.16
C ASP A 464 -11.24 7.28 -4.14
N MET A 465 -10.00 7.59 -4.52
CA MET A 465 -9.12 6.70 -5.28
C MET A 465 -8.15 6.02 -4.32
N LEU A 466 -8.33 4.70 -4.19
CA LEU A 466 -7.25 3.81 -3.81
C LEU A 466 -6.57 3.37 -5.12
N ARG A 467 -5.35 3.85 -5.37
CA ARG A 467 -4.60 3.51 -6.58
C ARG A 467 -3.40 2.65 -6.23
N PHE A 468 -3.29 1.49 -6.86
CA PHE A 468 -2.08 0.66 -6.82
C PHE A 468 -1.49 0.58 -8.22
N ASN A 469 -0.32 1.18 -8.42
CA ASN A 469 0.43 1.09 -9.69
C ASN A 469 1.68 0.23 -9.48
N GLY A 470 2.07 -0.58 -10.47
CA GLY A 470 3.32 -1.35 -10.44
C GLY A 470 3.16 -2.83 -10.08
N GLU A 471 4.28 -3.52 -9.79
CA GLU A 471 4.35 -4.97 -9.57
C GLU A 471 3.86 -5.33 -8.15
N PHE A 472 2.56 -5.08 -7.92
CA PHE A 472 1.91 -5.34 -6.64
C PHE A 472 1.09 -6.63 -6.71
N PHE A 473 1.42 -7.64 -5.89
CA PHE A 473 0.83 -8.99 -5.95
C PHE A 473 0.08 -9.35 -4.66
N CYS A 474 -1.03 -8.68 -4.37
CA CYS A 474 -1.81 -8.92 -3.14
C CYS A 474 -3.20 -9.53 -3.41
N ASN A 475 -3.75 -10.21 -2.40
CA ASN A 475 -5.19 -10.49 -2.32
C ASN A 475 -5.90 -9.34 -1.59
N ILE A 476 -7.12 -8.98 -1.99
CA ILE A 476 -7.92 -7.95 -1.31
C ILE A 476 -9.06 -8.62 -0.55
N SER A 477 -9.26 -8.25 0.70
CA SER A 477 -10.38 -8.68 1.53
C SER A 477 -11.10 -7.46 2.08
N ALA A 478 -12.41 -7.36 1.85
CA ALA A 478 -13.26 -6.51 2.68
C ALA A 478 -13.62 -7.27 3.95
N VAL A 479 -13.68 -6.59 5.08
CA VAL A 479 -14.29 -7.13 6.30
C VAL A 479 -15.73 -6.64 6.32
N ALA A 480 -16.69 -7.57 6.21
CA ALA A 480 -18.08 -7.25 6.54
C ALA A 480 -18.19 -7.11 8.07
N ALA A 481 -18.89 -6.08 8.54
CA ALA A 481 -18.96 -5.73 9.96
C ALA A 481 -19.63 -6.80 10.87
N ASP A 482 -20.16 -7.89 10.30
CA ASP A 482 -20.95 -8.91 10.99
C ASP A 482 -20.33 -10.33 10.92
N ASP A 483 -19.08 -10.49 10.44
CA ASP A 483 -18.49 -11.83 10.22
C ASP A 483 -17.68 -12.34 11.43
N ASP A 484 -18.24 -13.32 12.14
CA ASP A 484 -17.55 -14.19 13.10
C ASP A 484 -16.38 -14.93 12.40
N ASP A 485 -15.12 -14.51 12.65
CA ASP A 485 -13.77 -15.12 12.54
C ASP A 485 -13.48 -16.36 11.64
N ASN A 486 -14.39 -16.83 10.78
CA ASN A 486 -14.33 -18.15 10.14
C ASN A 486 -14.76 -18.15 8.67
N VAL A 487 -14.86 -16.98 8.04
CA VAL A 487 -15.40 -16.86 6.67
C VAL A 487 -14.29 -16.77 5.63
N ARG A 488 -14.36 -17.67 4.64
CA ARG A 488 -13.54 -17.68 3.42
C ARG A 488 -13.73 -16.38 2.65
N PRO A 489 -12.75 -15.91 1.84
CA PRO A 489 -12.89 -14.71 1.03
C PRO A 489 -14.11 -14.87 0.10
N ARG A 490 -15.24 -14.25 0.48
CA ARG A 490 -16.47 -14.22 -0.30
C ARG A 490 -16.87 -12.77 -0.50
N ASP A 491 -17.13 -12.49 -1.77
CA ASP A 491 -18.03 -11.47 -2.29
C ASP A 491 -17.79 -10.04 -1.79
N TRP A 492 -16.93 -9.35 -2.53
CA TRP A 492 -16.86 -7.89 -2.51
C TRP A 492 -18.14 -7.36 -3.15
N ILE A 493 -19.10 -6.90 -2.33
CA ILE A 493 -20.29 -6.19 -2.79
C ILE A 493 -20.10 -4.70 -2.45
N PRO A 494 -19.76 -3.83 -3.41
CA PRO A 494 -19.83 -2.40 -3.23
C PRO A 494 -21.25 -2.03 -2.81
N ARG A 495 -21.40 -1.47 -1.60
CA ARG A 495 -22.65 -0.81 -1.25
C ARG A 495 -22.84 0.36 -2.21
N ALA A 496 -24.05 0.47 -2.78
CA ALA A 496 -24.47 1.42 -3.80
C ALA A 496 -24.45 2.89 -3.32
N GLU A 497 -23.28 3.38 -2.94
CA GLU A 497 -23.03 4.77 -2.58
C GLU A 497 -21.98 5.35 -3.53
N ALA A 498 -22.38 6.40 -4.24
CA ALA A 498 -21.71 6.99 -5.40
C ALA A 498 -20.19 7.22 -5.27
N GLY A 499 -19.47 7.01 -6.39
CA GLY A 499 -18.18 7.65 -6.65
C GLY A 499 -16.90 6.96 -6.18
N LYS A 500 -16.97 5.69 -5.76
CA LYS A 500 -15.80 4.94 -5.26
C LYS A 500 -15.07 4.22 -6.41
N ARG A 501 -13.74 4.42 -6.54
CA ARG A 501 -12.91 3.78 -7.57
C ARG A 501 -11.68 3.13 -6.93
N ILE A 502 -11.49 1.83 -7.14
CA ILE A 502 -10.19 1.17 -6.92
C ILE A 502 -9.59 0.90 -8.29
N GLU A 503 -8.42 1.46 -8.56
CA GLU A 503 -7.72 1.34 -9.84
C GLU A 503 -6.44 0.52 -9.65
N PHE A 504 -6.35 -0.63 -10.32
CA PHE A 504 -5.12 -1.40 -10.44
C PHE A 504 -4.48 -1.14 -11.81
N VAL A 505 -3.25 -0.62 -11.80
CA VAL A 505 -2.47 -0.42 -13.03
C VAL A 505 -1.22 -1.29 -12.97
N GLY A 506 -1.29 -2.46 -13.62
CA GLY A 506 -0.14 -3.36 -13.74
C GLY A 506 0.98 -2.77 -14.59
N PRO A 507 2.25 -3.11 -14.35
CA PRO A 507 3.37 -2.65 -15.16
C PRO A 507 3.50 -3.53 -16.40
N GLY A 508 3.63 -2.88 -17.55
CA GLY A 508 3.97 -3.55 -18.82
C GLY A 508 2.78 -4.04 -19.65
N ILE A 509 1.55 -4.00 -19.15
CA ILE A 509 0.34 -4.29 -19.93
C ILE A 509 -0.76 -3.39 -19.37
N ASN A 510 -1.13 -2.36 -20.14
CA ASN A 510 -2.19 -1.42 -19.80
C ASN A 510 -3.55 -2.14 -19.82
N ASN A 511 -3.83 -2.95 -18.79
CA ASN A 511 -5.17 -3.41 -18.49
C ASN A 511 -5.56 -2.79 -17.15
N THR A 512 -6.58 -1.96 -17.12
CA THR A 512 -7.13 -1.44 -15.85
C THR A 512 -8.25 -2.36 -15.40
N PHE A 513 -8.18 -2.74 -14.13
CA PHE A 513 -9.26 -3.42 -13.43
C PHE A 513 -9.95 -2.36 -12.58
N ASP A 514 -11.17 -1.97 -12.97
CA ASP A 514 -11.97 -0.97 -12.27
C ASP A 514 -13.22 -1.65 -11.68
N PHE A 515 -13.37 -1.63 -10.35
CA PHE A 515 -14.67 -1.86 -9.73
C PHE A 515 -15.41 -0.51 -9.67
N LEU A 516 -16.49 -0.36 -10.43
CA LEU A 516 -17.30 0.85 -10.45
C LEU A 516 -18.64 0.57 -9.76
N SER A 517 -18.95 1.34 -8.72
CA SER A 517 -20.34 1.54 -8.29
C SER A 517 -20.84 2.79 -8.99
N ASP A 518 -21.66 2.66 -10.04
CA ASP A 518 -22.39 3.82 -10.52
C ASP A 518 -23.41 4.21 -9.43
N GLY A 519 -23.33 5.46 -8.99
CA GLY A 519 -24.13 5.94 -7.87
C GLY A 519 -25.54 6.36 -8.27
N GLU A 520 -25.85 6.37 -9.56
CA GLU A 520 -27.12 6.90 -10.07
C GLU A 520 -28.16 5.80 -10.30
N ASN A 521 -27.74 4.56 -10.61
CA ASN A 521 -28.68 3.46 -10.90
C ASN A 521 -28.49 2.24 -9.98
N GLY A 522 -27.54 2.28 -9.05
CA GLY A 522 -27.21 1.14 -8.17
C GLY A 522 -26.50 0.01 -8.91
N ALA A 523 -25.88 0.30 -10.06
CA ALA A 523 -25.14 -0.71 -10.81
C ALA A 523 -23.74 -0.86 -10.21
N VAL A 524 -23.47 -2.04 -9.66
CA VAL A 524 -22.11 -2.50 -9.40
C VAL A 524 -21.60 -3.18 -10.67
N GLY A 525 -20.62 -2.56 -11.34
CA GLY A 525 -19.98 -3.09 -12.53
C GLY A 525 -18.53 -3.47 -12.28
N LEU A 526 -18.12 -4.63 -12.81
CA LEU A 526 -16.72 -4.93 -13.05
C LEU A 526 -16.35 -4.41 -14.45
N VAL A 527 -15.49 -3.40 -14.52
CA VAL A 527 -14.99 -2.87 -15.79
C VAL A 527 -13.57 -3.36 -16.03
N LEU A 528 -13.41 -4.12 -17.11
CA LEU A 528 -12.14 -4.66 -17.57
C LEU A 528 -11.77 -3.92 -18.85
N ARG A 529 -10.78 -3.02 -18.80
CA ARG A 529 -10.31 -2.31 -20.01
C ARG A 529 -9.00 -2.91 -20.46
N SER A 530 -8.90 -3.26 -21.74
CA SER A 530 -7.62 -3.57 -22.37
C SER A 530 -7.22 -2.48 -23.36
N TRP A 531 -6.04 -1.90 -23.17
CA TRP A 531 -5.54 -0.81 -24.02
C TRP A 531 -4.62 -1.31 -25.15
N ARG A 532 -4.59 -2.61 -25.47
CA ARG A 532 -3.84 -3.17 -26.61
C ARG A 532 -4.64 -4.27 -27.31
N SER A 533 -4.38 -4.45 -28.61
CA SER A 533 -4.98 -5.49 -29.49
C SER A 533 -4.60 -6.94 -29.15
N GLU A 534 -3.87 -7.17 -28.06
CA GLU A 534 -3.39 -8.49 -27.62
C GLU A 534 -3.55 -8.70 -26.10
N GLY A 535 -4.21 -7.77 -25.39
CA GLY A 535 -4.35 -7.87 -23.94
C GLY A 535 -5.29 -9.00 -23.56
N ARG A 536 -4.73 -10.07 -23.01
CA ARG A 536 -5.48 -11.21 -22.48
C ARG A 536 -5.97 -10.88 -21.06
N ILE A 537 -7.28 -10.88 -20.86
CA ILE A 537 -7.90 -10.77 -19.54
C ILE A 537 -8.48 -12.13 -19.18
N THR A 538 -8.05 -12.70 -18.04
CA THR A 538 -8.50 -14.01 -17.56
C THR A 538 -9.32 -13.79 -16.29
N LEU A 539 -10.62 -14.09 -16.34
CA LEU A 539 -11.47 -14.17 -15.14
C LEU A 539 -11.51 -15.62 -14.70
N GLN A 540 -10.92 -15.91 -13.54
CA GLN A 540 -10.90 -17.25 -12.97
C GLN A 540 -11.72 -17.23 -11.68
N SER A 541 -12.90 -17.86 -11.70
CA SER A 541 -13.68 -18.11 -10.48
C SER A 541 -12.93 -19.11 -9.59
N MET A 542 -12.86 -18.83 -8.29
CA MET A 542 -12.19 -19.69 -7.30
C MET A 542 -13.03 -20.89 -6.84
N ASP A 543 -14.30 -20.99 -7.23
CA ASP A 543 -15.15 -22.16 -6.95
C ASP A 543 -15.38 -23.03 -8.20
N ARG A 544 -15.40 -24.34 -8.00
CA ARG A 544 -15.27 -25.42 -9.02
C ARG A 544 -16.34 -25.48 -10.11
N ASN A 545 -17.24 -24.50 -10.22
CA ASN A 545 -18.26 -24.42 -11.27
C ASN A 545 -17.87 -23.32 -12.27
N GLN A 546 -17.24 -23.75 -13.36
CA GLN A 546 -16.56 -22.90 -14.32
C GLN A 546 -17.53 -21.99 -15.11
N LEU A 547 -17.21 -20.69 -15.14
CA LEU A 547 -17.56 -19.80 -16.25
C LEU A 547 -16.24 -19.38 -16.92
N ASN A 548 -15.84 -20.16 -17.93
CA ASN A 548 -14.66 -19.89 -18.74
C ASN A 548 -15.09 -19.01 -19.92
N SER A 549 -14.93 -17.69 -19.84
CA SER A 549 -15.04 -16.82 -21.03
C SER A 549 -13.63 -16.57 -21.59
N TRP A 550 -13.46 -16.85 -22.88
CA TRP A 550 -12.20 -16.70 -23.60
C TRP A 550 -12.46 -15.73 -24.75
N GLY A 551 -11.71 -14.63 -24.82
CA GLY A 551 -11.83 -13.65 -25.90
C GLY A 551 -10.48 -13.06 -26.27
N TYR A 552 -10.23 -12.94 -27.57
CA TYR A 552 -9.21 -12.06 -28.13
C TYR A 552 -9.89 -10.71 -28.41
N PHE A 553 -9.29 -9.60 -28.00
CA PHE A 553 -9.88 -8.26 -28.10
C PHE A 553 -9.09 -7.40 -29.09
N ALA A 554 -9.79 -6.59 -29.88
CA ALA A 554 -9.14 -5.52 -30.64
C ALA A 554 -8.89 -4.30 -29.74
N ALA A 555 -7.96 -3.42 -30.13
CA ALA A 555 -7.65 -2.23 -29.36
C ALA A 555 -8.86 -1.29 -29.26
N ASN A 556 -9.12 -0.74 -28.06
CA ASN A 556 -10.20 0.21 -27.73
C ASN A 556 -11.63 -0.35 -27.66
N GLU A 557 -11.81 -1.66 -27.53
CA GLU A 557 -13.14 -2.26 -27.30
C GLU A 557 -13.48 -2.28 -25.79
N ASN A 558 -14.67 -1.80 -25.43
CA ASN A 558 -15.22 -1.89 -24.07
C ASN A 558 -16.18 -3.07 -23.99
N LEU A 559 -15.91 -4.05 -23.11
CA LEU A 559 -16.89 -5.07 -22.76
C LEU A 559 -17.72 -4.59 -21.56
N TRP A 560 -19.00 -4.29 -21.78
CA TRP A 560 -19.98 -4.17 -20.69
C TRP A 560 -20.57 -5.55 -20.42
N GLY A 561 -20.00 -6.26 -19.44
CA GLY A 561 -20.56 -7.49 -18.91
C GLY A 561 -21.24 -7.21 -17.58
N THR A 562 -22.54 -6.93 -17.58
CA THR A 562 -23.33 -6.96 -16.35
C THR A 562 -23.63 -8.43 -15.99
N ALA A 563 -22.70 -9.09 -15.30
CA ALA A 563 -23.03 -10.32 -14.59
C ALA A 563 -23.82 -9.95 -13.32
N TYR A 564 -25.13 -9.75 -13.47
CA TYR A 564 -26.03 -9.53 -12.34
C TYR A 564 -26.26 -10.88 -11.65
N ASP A 565 -25.49 -11.17 -10.58
CA ASP A 565 -25.87 -12.19 -9.62
C ASP A 565 -26.79 -11.56 -8.56
N GLN A 566 -28.07 -11.56 -8.85
CA GLN A 566 -29.05 -11.79 -7.79
C GLN A 566 -29.98 -12.91 -8.25
N ARG A 567 -29.69 -14.11 -7.75
CA ARG A 567 -30.68 -15.07 -7.26
C ARG A 567 -32.14 -14.76 -7.69
N TRP A 568 -32.62 -15.62 -8.61
CA TRP A 568 -34.00 -15.99 -8.95
C TRP A 568 -34.68 -15.15 -10.06
N SER A 569 -34.43 -15.59 -11.32
CA SER A 569 -35.42 -15.85 -12.39
C SER A 569 -35.30 -15.18 -13.78
N ALA A 570 -34.35 -14.28 -14.08
CA ALA A 570 -34.17 -13.80 -15.46
C ALA A 570 -32.79 -13.15 -15.74
N GLY A 571 -31.74 -13.96 -15.91
CA GLY A 571 -30.46 -13.46 -16.42
C GLY A 571 -30.47 -13.39 -17.95
N VAL A 572 -30.24 -12.20 -18.53
CA VAL A 572 -30.05 -12.05 -19.97
C VAL A 572 -28.56 -12.03 -20.30
N VAL A 573 -28.10 -12.97 -21.13
CA VAL A 573 -26.77 -12.93 -21.73
C VAL A 573 -26.90 -12.33 -23.12
N THR A 574 -26.36 -11.13 -23.34
CA THR A 574 -26.42 -10.42 -24.63
C THR A 574 -25.03 -10.24 -25.21
N PHE A 575 -24.84 -10.62 -26.46
CA PHE A 575 -23.64 -10.35 -27.23
C PHE A 575 -23.87 -9.12 -28.14
N TYR A 576 -23.01 -8.11 -28.02
CA TYR A 576 -23.07 -6.87 -28.79
C TYR A 576 -21.97 -6.82 -29.85
N ARG A 577 -22.24 -6.13 -30.96
CA ARG A 577 -21.27 -5.66 -31.94
C ARG A 577 -21.68 -4.24 -32.35
N ASP A 578 -20.79 -3.26 -32.20
CA ASP A 578 -21.03 -1.87 -32.60
C ASP A 578 -22.38 -1.32 -32.08
N ASP A 579 -22.62 -1.43 -30.77
CA ASP A 579 -23.86 -1.07 -30.06
C ASP A 579 -25.13 -1.84 -30.45
N LEU A 580 -25.01 -2.86 -31.32
CA LEU A 580 -26.13 -3.68 -31.78
C LEU A 580 -26.10 -5.07 -31.13
N ALA A 581 -27.17 -5.43 -30.41
CA ALA A 581 -27.33 -6.75 -29.82
C ALA A 581 -27.57 -7.79 -30.92
N PHE A 582 -26.59 -8.65 -31.19
CA PHE A 582 -26.69 -9.64 -32.27
C PHE A 582 -27.18 -11.02 -31.80
N LEU A 583 -27.04 -11.33 -30.51
CA LEU A 583 -27.56 -12.56 -29.92
C LEU A 583 -27.88 -12.33 -28.44
N ALA A 584 -29.11 -12.63 -28.00
CA ALA A 584 -29.53 -12.53 -26.61
C ALA A 584 -30.18 -13.84 -26.13
N PHE A 585 -29.81 -14.29 -24.94
CA PHE A 585 -30.44 -15.40 -24.23
C PHE A 585 -31.05 -14.88 -22.94
N ASN A 586 -32.37 -14.80 -22.84
CA ASN A 586 -33.06 -14.20 -21.69
C ASN A 586 -33.65 -15.22 -20.71
N GLY A 587 -33.11 -16.44 -20.70
CA GLY A 587 -33.58 -17.55 -19.87
C GLY A 587 -34.77 -18.33 -20.44
N THR A 588 -35.54 -17.76 -21.37
CA THR A 588 -36.67 -18.43 -22.06
C THR A 588 -36.56 -18.41 -23.58
N ASN A 589 -35.96 -17.38 -24.17
CA ASN A 589 -35.84 -17.18 -25.60
C ASN A 589 -34.38 -16.98 -26.03
N LEU A 590 -34.04 -17.50 -27.21
CA LEU A 590 -32.84 -17.12 -27.96
C LEU A 590 -33.25 -16.13 -29.05
N ILE A 591 -32.79 -14.89 -28.99
CA ILE A 591 -33.20 -13.80 -29.88
C ILE A 591 -31.98 -13.31 -30.67
N SER A 592 -32.11 -13.20 -32.00
CA SER A 592 -31.13 -12.54 -32.87
C SER A 592 -31.84 -11.59 -33.82
N LYS A 593 -31.91 -10.31 -33.45
CA LYS A 593 -32.58 -9.28 -34.26
C LYS A 593 -31.93 -9.08 -35.63
N PRO A 594 -30.58 -9.11 -35.78
CA PRO A 594 -29.94 -9.04 -37.10
C PRO A 594 -30.31 -10.21 -38.02
N VAL A 595 -30.43 -11.43 -37.49
CA VAL A 595 -30.85 -12.60 -38.28
C VAL A 595 -32.31 -12.46 -38.74
N TYR A 596 -33.16 -11.84 -37.92
CA TYR A 596 -34.53 -11.52 -38.31
C TYR A 596 -34.59 -10.42 -39.38
N ASP A 597 -33.80 -9.36 -39.22
CA ASP A 597 -33.77 -8.21 -40.14
C ASP A 597 -33.05 -8.54 -41.48
N ASP A 598 -32.18 -9.56 -41.52
CA ASP A 598 -31.44 -10.05 -42.70
C ASP A 598 -32.05 -11.37 -43.24
N THR A 599 -33.37 -11.37 -43.46
CA THR A 599 -34.09 -12.54 -43.97
C THR A 599 -33.78 -12.78 -45.46
N THR A 600 -33.41 -14.02 -45.81
CA THR A 600 -33.27 -14.48 -47.20
C THR A 600 -34.51 -15.26 -47.65
N ALA A 601 -34.78 -15.26 -48.96
CA ALA A 601 -35.82 -16.10 -49.58
C ALA A 601 -35.43 -17.59 -49.70
N GLU A 602 -34.20 -17.95 -49.31
CA GLU A 602 -33.76 -19.34 -49.26
C GLU A 602 -34.38 -20.08 -48.06
N GLY A 603 -34.91 -21.29 -48.29
CA GLY A 603 -35.65 -22.06 -47.27
C GLY A 603 -34.84 -22.29 -45.98
N ALA A 604 -35.52 -22.13 -44.84
CA ALA A 604 -34.92 -22.16 -43.50
C ALA A 604 -33.99 -23.38 -43.29
N ASN A 605 -32.68 -23.11 -43.19
CA ASN A 605 -31.65 -24.11 -42.91
C ASN A 605 -31.60 -24.54 -41.42
N ILE A 606 -32.50 -24.03 -40.58
CA ILE A 606 -32.56 -24.32 -39.14
C ILE A 606 -33.94 -24.90 -38.81
N SER A 607 -33.97 -26.14 -38.30
CA SER A 607 -35.13 -26.80 -37.69
C SER A 607 -35.05 -26.63 -36.18
N VAL A 608 -36.16 -26.23 -35.57
CA VAL A 608 -36.37 -26.27 -34.12
C VAL A 608 -37.12 -27.56 -33.81
N THR A 609 -36.48 -28.49 -33.08
CA THR A 609 -37.14 -29.75 -32.67
C THR A 609 -38.09 -29.50 -31.48
N SER A 610 -39.01 -30.43 -31.23
CA SER A 610 -40.01 -30.32 -30.14
C SER A 610 -39.40 -30.24 -28.72
N ASP A 611 -38.13 -30.60 -28.56
CA ASP A 611 -37.33 -30.43 -27.33
C ASP A 611 -36.52 -29.11 -27.32
N GLY A 612 -36.80 -28.19 -28.25
CA GLY A 612 -36.20 -26.85 -28.32
C GLY A 612 -34.81 -26.78 -28.95
N ARG A 613 -34.29 -27.86 -29.55
CA ARG A 613 -32.94 -27.84 -30.15
C ARG A 613 -32.94 -27.26 -31.56
N LEU A 614 -31.95 -26.42 -31.87
CA LEU A 614 -31.66 -25.93 -33.22
C LEU A 614 -30.82 -26.96 -33.99
N ARG A 615 -31.26 -27.36 -35.18
CA ARG A 615 -30.58 -28.33 -36.06
C ARG A 615 -30.54 -27.86 -37.49
N ARG A 616 -29.55 -28.28 -38.26
CA ARG A 616 -29.53 -28.03 -39.71
C ARG A 616 -30.38 -29.05 -40.47
N THR A 617 -31.29 -28.58 -41.33
CA THR A 617 -32.05 -29.44 -42.26
C THR A 617 -31.18 -29.78 -43.48
N SER A 618 -31.11 -31.06 -43.89
CA SER A 618 -30.36 -31.48 -45.09
C SER A 618 -31.09 -32.59 -45.84
N SER A 619 -31.21 -32.45 -47.17
CA SER A 619 -31.89 -33.41 -48.04
C SER A 619 -30.96 -34.46 -48.67
N ALA A 620 -29.67 -34.48 -48.29
CA ALA A 620 -28.65 -35.33 -48.91
C ALA A 620 -28.91 -36.85 -48.70
N LEU A 621 -28.66 -37.64 -49.75
CA LEU A 621 -28.90 -39.08 -49.78
C LEU A 621 -28.26 -39.84 -48.60
N LYS A 622 -27.05 -39.44 -48.19
CA LYS A 622 -26.29 -40.07 -47.09
C LYS A 622 -26.98 -39.99 -45.72
N TYR A 623 -27.99 -39.13 -45.56
CA TYR A 623 -28.78 -38.99 -44.33
C TYR A 623 -30.16 -39.64 -44.45
N LYS A 624 -30.45 -40.39 -45.52
CA LYS A 624 -31.74 -41.06 -45.78
C LYS A 624 -31.56 -42.58 -45.83
N ARG A 625 -32.55 -43.33 -45.31
CA ARG A 625 -32.62 -44.80 -45.37
C ARG A 625 -34.04 -45.22 -45.78
N ASN A 626 -34.20 -46.42 -46.33
CA ASN A 626 -35.50 -46.98 -46.75
C ASN A 626 -36.26 -46.12 -47.77
N ILE A 627 -35.58 -45.67 -48.83
CA ILE A 627 -36.18 -44.85 -49.89
C ILE A 627 -37.12 -45.72 -50.74
N ARG A 628 -38.38 -45.30 -50.85
CA ARG A 628 -39.43 -46.00 -51.60
C ARG A 628 -40.20 -44.98 -52.44
N ASN A 629 -40.84 -45.45 -53.51
CA ASN A 629 -41.76 -44.64 -54.28
C ASN A 629 -42.99 -44.29 -53.43
N ILE A 630 -43.57 -43.12 -53.70
CA ILE A 630 -44.80 -42.67 -53.07
C ILE A 630 -45.93 -43.61 -53.51
N PRO A 631 -46.67 -44.27 -52.58
CA PRO A 631 -47.84 -45.07 -52.93
C PRO A 631 -48.85 -44.21 -53.69
N SER A 632 -49.39 -44.72 -54.80
CA SER A 632 -50.27 -43.93 -55.67
C SER A 632 -51.53 -43.44 -54.98
N ASP A 633 -52.05 -44.22 -54.03
CA ASP A 633 -53.24 -43.88 -53.26
C ASP A 633 -52.98 -42.70 -52.29
N LEU A 634 -51.74 -42.49 -51.87
CA LEU A 634 -51.36 -41.38 -50.99
C LEU A 634 -51.46 -40.03 -51.74
N SER A 635 -50.99 -39.99 -52.99
CA SER A 635 -51.09 -38.80 -53.85
C SER A 635 -52.53 -38.51 -54.29
N ASP A 636 -53.39 -39.52 -54.40
CA ASP A 636 -54.82 -39.29 -54.68
C ASP A 636 -55.58 -38.75 -53.46
N ARG A 637 -55.17 -39.15 -52.24
CA ARG A 637 -55.79 -38.67 -50.99
C ARG A 637 -55.54 -37.18 -50.77
N ILE A 638 -54.39 -36.62 -51.16
CA ILE A 638 -54.12 -35.17 -50.97
C ILE A 638 -55.12 -34.27 -51.71
N MET A 639 -55.67 -34.75 -52.84
CA MET A 639 -56.69 -34.02 -53.61
C MET A 639 -58.04 -33.94 -52.88
N ARG A 640 -58.22 -34.70 -51.79
CA ARG A 640 -59.39 -34.63 -50.91
C ARG A 640 -59.22 -33.62 -49.79
N LEU A 641 -58.01 -33.08 -49.56
CA LEU A 641 -57.82 -31.99 -48.62
C LEU A 641 -58.53 -30.74 -49.12
N ARG A 642 -59.32 -30.14 -48.24
CA ARG A 642 -59.95 -28.86 -48.51
C ARG A 642 -59.03 -27.74 -48.04
N PRO A 643 -58.55 -26.85 -48.92
CA PRO A 643 -57.91 -25.64 -48.46
C PRO A 643 -58.92 -24.78 -47.69
N VAL A 644 -58.48 -24.20 -46.58
CA VAL A 644 -59.31 -23.35 -45.74
C VAL A 644 -58.70 -21.97 -45.58
N LEU A 645 -59.57 -20.97 -45.46
CA LEU A 645 -59.23 -19.68 -44.87
C LEU A 645 -59.64 -19.72 -43.39
N PHE A 646 -58.81 -19.19 -42.51
CA PHE A 646 -59.08 -19.15 -41.07
C PHE A 646 -58.46 -17.90 -40.44
N ASN A 647 -59.04 -17.43 -39.33
CA ASN A 647 -58.41 -16.43 -38.47
C ASN A 647 -57.71 -17.13 -37.30
N SER A 648 -56.53 -16.64 -36.91
CA SER A 648 -55.73 -17.28 -35.85
C SER A 648 -56.36 -17.05 -34.47
N THR A 649 -56.40 -18.09 -33.64
CA THR A 649 -56.77 -17.97 -32.22
C THR A 649 -55.57 -17.63 -31.33
N ASN A 650 -54.38 -17.51 -31.90
CA ASN A 650 -53.15 -17.19 -31.16
C ASN A 650 -53.13 -15.70 -30.79
N LYS A 651 -52.83 -15.39 -29.52
CA LYS A 651 -52.82 -14.01 -28.99
C LYS A 651 -51.79 -13.10 -29.66
N GLY A 652 -50.77 -13.67 -30.33
CA GLY A 652 -49.72 -12.93 -31.02
C GLY A 652 -50.02 -12.56 -32.48
N ASP A 653 -51.07 -13.14 -33.07
CA ASP A 653 -51.44 -12.90 -34.46
C ASP A 653 -52.56 -11.85 -34.56
N ASP A 654 -52.68 -11.23 -35.73
CA ASP A 654 -53.81 -10.33 -36.03
C ASP A 654 -55.11 -11.15 -36.19
N PRO A 655 -56.10 -10.96 -35.29
CA PRO A 655 -57.34 -11.74 -35.34
C PRO A 655 -58.23 -11.39 -36.54
N GLU A 656 -57.99 -10.28 -37.25
CA GLU A 656 -58.78 -9.87 -38.42
C GLU A 656 -58.15 -10.34 -39.74
N LYS A 657 -56.95 -10.91 -39.71
CA LYS A 657 -56.26 -11.38 -40.91
C LYS A 657 -56.72 -12.79 -41.29
N ASP A 658 -57.06 -12.98 -42.56
CA ASP A 658 -57.28 -14.31 -43.13
C ASP A 658 -55.94 -15.00 -43.40
N PHE A 659 -55.75 -16.14 -42.76
CA PHE A 659 -54.68 -17.09 -43.03
C PHE A 659 -55.20 -18.19 -43.95
N PHE A 660 -54.33 -18.71 -44.82
CA PHE A 660 -54.65 -19.78 -45.75
C PHE A 660 -53.84 -21.03 -45.39
N GLY A 661 -54.49 -22.19 -45.33
CA GLY A 661 -53.80 -23.43 -45.00
C GLY A 661 -54.63 -24.69 -45.19
N ALA A 662 -54.05 -25.83 -44.79
CA ALA A 662 -54.70 -27.11 -44.62
C ALA A 662 -54.88 -27.40 -43.13
N ILE A 663 -55.97 -28.07 -42.76
CA ILE A 663 -56.21 -28.49 -41.37
C ILE A 663 -55.52 -29.85 -41.16
N PRO A 664 -54.53 -29.98 -40.26
CA PRO A 664 -53.80 -31.23 -40.08
C PRO A 664 -54.70 -32.38 -39.59
N ASP A 665 -55.76 -32.10 -38.82
CA ASP A 665 -56.78 -33.07 -38.42
C ASP A 665 -57.50 -33.71 -39.61
N GLN A 666 -57.84 -32.89 -40.63
CA GLN A 666 -58.45 -33.40 -41.86
C GLN A 666 -57.48 -34.28 -42.63
N ALA A 667 -56.19 -33.94 -42.61
CA ALA A 667 -55.15 -34.77 -43.22
C ALA A 667 -55.02 -36.11 -42.51
N ALA A 668 -55.05 -36.15 -41.17
CA ALA A 668 -55.06 -37.40 -40.42
C ALA A 668 -56.31 -38.24 -40.74
N GLU A 669 -57.50 -37.63 -40.79
CA GLU A 669 -58.77 -38.33 -41.05
C GLU A 669 -58.79 -39.06 -42.40
N ILE A 670 -58.22 -38.45 -43.43
CA ILE A 670 -58.13 -39.07 -44.77
C ILE A 670 -56.90 -39.99 -44.93
N GLY A 671 -56.17 -40.25 -43.85
CA GLY A 671 -55.02 -41.15 -43.79
C GLY A 671 -53.74 -40.57 -44.41
N LEU A 672 -53.50 -39.27 -44.27
CA LEU A 672 -52.26 -38.57 -44.63
C LEU A 672 -51.41 -38.26 -43.40
N ASP A 673 -51.34 -39.18 -42.42
CA ASP A 673 -50.56 -38.98 -41.18
C ASP A 673 -49.08 -38.64 -41.42
N VAL A 674 -48.51 -39.01 -42.58
CA VAL A 674 -47.13 -38.62 -42.95
C VAL A 674 -46.94 -37.11 -43.12
N LEU A 675 -48.02 -36.37 -43.37
CA LEU A 675 -48.03 -34.92 -43.46
C LEU A 675 -48.42 -34.27 -42.13
N VAL A 676 -48.73 -35.05 -41.10
CA VAL A 676 -49.20 -34.54 -39.81
C VAL A 676 -48.08 -34.67 -38.79
N ARG A 677 -47.70 -33.55 -38.18
CA ARG A 677 -46.78 -33.54 -37.05
C ARG A 677 -47.58 -33.71 -35.78
N ARG A 678 -47.11 -34.62 -34.92
CA ARG A 678 -47.74 -34.91 -33.63
C ARG A 678 -46.77 -34.72 -32.48
N THR A 679 -47.29 -34.43 -31.30
CA THR A 679 -46.51 -34.53 -30.07
C THR A 679 -46.05 -35.97 -29.83
N PRO A 680 -44.96 -36.19 -29.08
CA PRO A 680 -44.55 -37.55 -28.70
C PRO A 680 -45.70 -38.26 -27.98
N PRO A 681 -45.99 -39.53 -28.31
CA PRO A 681 -47.06 -40.27 -27.66
C PRO A 681 -46.79 -40.43 -26.16
N THR A 682 -47.82 -40.24 -25.37
CA THR A 682 -47.80 -40.45 -23.91
C THR A 682 -48.61 -41.69 -23.55
N GLU A 683 -48.52 -42.18 -22.32
CA GLU A 683 -49.38 -43.29 -21.85
C GLU A 683 -50.87 -42.93 -21.95
N GLU A 684 -51.21 -41.65 -21.79
CA GLU A 684 -52.58 -41.13 -21.86
C GLU A 684 -53.03 -40.80 -23.28
N ASN A 685 -52.11 -40.44 -24.18
CA ASN A 685 -52.37 -40.22 -25.61
C ASN A 685 -51.37 -41.01 -26.47
N PRO A 686 -51.66 -42.30 -26.76
CA PRO A 686 -50.76 -43.17 -27.51
C PRO A 686 -50.51 -42.74 -28.95
N GLN A 687 -51.34 -41.82 -29.49
CA GLN A 687 -51.24 -41.36 -30.87
C GLN A 687 -50.51 -40.02 -30.99
N GLY A 688 -50.39 -39.26 -29.89
CA GLY A 688 -49.88 -37.89 -29.88
C GLY A 688 -50.91 -36.89 -30.40
N ASP A 689 -50.89 -35.68 -29.84
CA ASP A 689 -51.75 -34.57 -30.26
C ASP A 689 -51.28 -34.05 -31.62
N ILE A 690 -52.24 -33.66 -32.46
CA ILE A 690 -51.97 -33.09 -33.78
C ILE A 690 -51.54 -31.63 -33.61
N GLU A 691 -50.38 -31.27 -34.15
CA GLU A 691 -49.78 -29.95 -33.97
C GLU A 691 -49.69 -29.14 -35.27
N ASP A 692 -49.29 -29.77 -36.38
CA ASP A 692 -48.92 -29.03 -37.60
C ASP A 692 -49.06 -29.89 -38.87
N PHE A 693 -49.22 -29.23 -40.01
CA PHE A 693 -49.24 -29.84 -41.35
C PHE A 693 -47.93 -29.55 -42.08
N ASP A 694 -47.26 -30.59 -42.56
CA ASP A 694 -45.99 -30.46 -43.27
C ASP A 694 -46.20 -30.09 -44.75
N TYR A 695 -46.38 -28.80 -45.00
CA TYR A 695 -46.60 -28.25 -46.35
C TYR A 695 -45.49 -28.60 -47.34
N ALA A 696 -44.23 -28.69 -46.86
CA ALA A 696 -43.09 -29.03 -47.72
C ALA A 696 -43.21 -30.47 -48.27
N HIS A 697 -43.65 -31.40 -47.42
CA HIS A 697 -43.94 -32.77 -47.87
C HIS A 697 -45.23 -32.86 -48.69
N GLY A 698 -46.25 -32.05 -48.37
CA GLY A 698 -47.51 -32.02 -49.13
C GLY A 698 -47.30 -31.65 -50.60
N TRP A 699 -46.43 -30.68 -50.88
CA TRP A 699 -46.07 -30.31 -52.25
C TRP A 699 -45.47 -31.47 -53.06
N LEU A 700 -44.70 -32.37 -52.43
CA LEU A 700 -44.13 -33.53 -53.12
C LEU A 700 -45.19 -34.54 -53.58
N LEU A 701 -46.28 -34.71 -52.81
CA LEU A 701 -47.41 -35.54 -53.22
C LEU A 701 -48.19 -34.91 -54.38
N LEU A 702 -48.34 -33.58 -54.37
CA LEU A 702 -48.95 -32.86 -55.49
C LEU A 702 -48.12 -32.99 -56.77
N LEU A 703 -46.78 -32.91 -56.68
CA LEU A 703 -45.90 -33.11 -57.82
C LEU A 703 -46.04 -34.50 -58.45
N ASP A 704 -46.11 -35.56 -57.62
CA ASP A 704 -46.36 -36.92 -58.11
C ASP A 704 -47.72 -37.04 -58.80
N LYS A 705 -48.77 -36.41 -58.25
CA LYS A 705 -50.11 -36.38 -58.89
C LYS A 705 -50.08 -35.64 -60.22
N VAL A 706 -49.49 -34.45 -60.25
CA VAL A 706 -49.36 -33.62 -61.46
C VAL A 706 -48.59 -34.38 -62.54
N ALA A 707 -47.49 -35.04 -62.20
CA ALA A 707 -46.72 -35.86 -63.15
C ALA A 707 -47.57 -36.99 -63.75
N LYS A 708 -48.35 -37.71 -62.92
CA LYS A 708 -49.26 -38.77 -63.38
C LYS A 708 -50.36 -38.24 -64.30
N GLU A 709 -50.96 -37.09 -63.97
CA GLU A 709 -51.96 -36.46 -64.83
C GLU A 709 -51.35 -36.01 -66.16
N PHE A 710 -50.12 -35.47 -66.17
CA PHE A 710 -49.41 -35.14 -67.40
C PHE A 710 -49.12 -36.38 -68.25
N GLU A 711 -48.69 -37.50 -67.67
CA GLU A 711 -48.50 -38.77 -68.39
C GLU A 711 -49.80 -39.27 -69.01
N GLN A 712 -50.93 -39.17 -68.29
CA GLN A 712 -52.24 -39.54 -68.81
C GLN A 712 -52.69 -38.62 -69.95
N ILE A 713 -52.44 -37.31 -69.83
CA ILE A 713 -52.73 -36.34 -70.88
C ILE A 713 -51.88 -36.62 -72.12
N ASP A 714 -50.57 -36.87 -71.98
CA ASP A 714 -49.67 -37.19 -73.09
C ASP A 714 -50.08 -38.50 -73.77
N ALA A 715 -50.45 -39.53 -73.00
CA ALA A 715 -50.97 -40.78 -73.54
C ALA A 715 -52.28 -40.58 -74.33
N ARG A 716 -53.19 -39.73 -73.83
CA ARG A 716 -54.42 -39.37 -74.54
C ARG A 716 -54.14 -38.55 -75.81
N LEU A 717 -53.16 -37.65 -75.76
CA LEU A 717 -52.74 -36.84 -76.90
C LEU A 717 -52.16 -37.72 -78.01
N ARG A 718 -51.21 -38.61 -77.69
CA ARG A 718 -50.65 -39.58 -78.64
C ARG A 718 -51.70 -40.52 -79.23
N ALA A 719 -52.69 -40.93 -78.42
CA ALA A 719 -53.80 -41.75 -78.90
C ALA A 719 -54.71 -41.00 -79.88
N LEU A 720 -54.84 -39.68 -79.73
CA LEU A 720 -55.56 -38.82 -80.67
C LEU A 720 -54.73 -38.56 -81.94
N GLU A 721 -53.42 -38.31 -81.81
CA GLU A 721 -52.51 -38.11 -82.95
C GLU A 721 -52.41 -39.37 -83.84
N ASN A 722 -52.40 -40.57 -83.26
CA ASN A 722 -52.41 -41.82 -84.03
C ASN A 722 -53.76 -42.15 -84.71
N ARG A 723 -54.82 -41.38 -84.42
CA ARG A 723 -56.14 -41.51 -85.05
C ARG A 723 -56.38 -40.45 -86.15
N ALA A 724 -55.56 -39.42 -86.21
CA ALA A 724 -55.51 -38.43 -87.29
C ALA A 724 -54.59 -38.92 -88.40
#